data_AF-A0A925P509-F1
#
_entry.id   AF-A0A925P509-F1
#
_cell.length_a   1.000
_cell.length_b   1.000
_cell.length_c   1.000
_cell.angle_alpha   90.00
_cell.angle_beta   90.00
_cell.angle_gamma   90.00
#
_symmetry.space_group_name_H-M   'P 1'
#
loop_
_entity.id
_entity.type
_entity.pdbx_description
1 polymer ?
#
loop_
_entity_poly.entity_id
_entity_poly.type
_entity_poly.pdbx_seq_one_letter_code
_entity_poly.pdbx_strand_id
1 'polypeptide(L)'
;MNSAPSHALEHLAERIHAGEVVFFVGAGFSIDSEGLSAELIIKRLLVRLDALDRLHASPPGDALRGLASVFGVADTLAGINASITATKSEANSPHRLDSHLSRLAFRYYELNSWLCQAFAERFTGATPATYADFTTALQKAEADALAASGWATDSWSRDRLAFTPIPEVWWEKSRPAPIPGDLSDQTLPCSPQEAARLGKLVFIQSTGLFSEAIMAGETYDPRQNPTCYRAFARTYGDRLRPRHHVIARLAREGLCSTLVTTNFDLLLEGAFRLAGFHSAQTRDTPPIPTSWPRFDVIASPEAFFTRGKAFRTATVVKLHGCAGLLRKKPDNLAALADYLSQLVYTYREIQNWRDDSWAAEFLRTLLRTRAFVFSGYSTADPVLHDTFRSVYEEMSRKLGRESSPSAPDAKNAPAYFLAYSGDDRTKEFHAYEVLASASRGVGAPLDSHDRDHPNYLRFAPGWAHSPSRLKLDETMLWLQHRILRRQQTDALRHELPSLAAPLLGRRPAPEFERLWKRFDDLVKEEAESIEVCLIAPSFPIQPTAVAAARRQLEATTAWSHGFHPALRREWAHAAAFVRRPGSFREFAELQHPLWYYPAGERPDWTAWSAVLELALRELARLACAHGDGIDASPRPASAPPPA
;
A
#
# COMPACT_ATOMS: atom_id res chain seq x y z
N MET A 1 30.67 -15.23 -0.79
CA MET A 1 29.96 -15.30 0.51
C MET A 1 28.82 -14.31 0.41
N ASN A 2 27.58 -14.80 0.30
CA ASN A 2 26.41 -13.95 0.11
C ASN A 2 26.28 -13.03 1.32
N SER A 3 26.19 -11.72 1.11
CA SER A 3 25.86 -10.77 2.17
C SER A 3 24.53 -11.22 2.77
N ALA A 4 24.51 -11.46 4.07
CA ALA A 4 23.31 -11.87 4.77
C ALA A 4 22.15 -10.89 4.49
N PRO A 5 20.89 -11.35 4.37
CA PRO A 5 19.71 -10.48 4.21
C PRO A 5 19.64 -9.34 5.23
N SER A 6 20.25 -9.52 6.41
CA SER A 6 20.45 -8.51 7.44
C SER A 6 21.18 -7.28 6.91
N HIS A 7 22.27 -7.45 6.17
CA HIS A 7 23.09 -6.33 5.68
C HIS A 7 22.33 -5.41 4.71
N ALA A 8 21.53 -5.98 3.81
CA ALA A 8 20.75 -5.18 2.85
C ALA A 8 19.61 -4.41 3.52
N LEU A 9 18.99 -4.98 4.57
CA LEU A 9 18.01 -4.27 5.41
C LEU A 9 18.65 -3.16 6.23
N GLU A 10 19.84 -3.37 6.79
CA GLU A 10 20.59 -2.32 7.49
C GLU A 10 20.96 -1.16 6.55
N HIS A 11 21.45 -1.48 5.36
CA HIS A 11 21.77 -0.48 4.34
C HIS A 11 20.52 0.28 3.89
N LEU A 12 19.38 -0.39 3.75
CA LEU A 12 18.12 0.28 3.48
C LEU A 12 17.70 1.21 4.64
N ALA A 13 17.83 0.77 5.90
CA ALA A 13 17.54 1.58 7.06
C ALA A 13 18.41 2.86 7.11
N GLU A 14 19.69 2.76 6.74
CA GLU A 14 20.61 3.90 6.61
C GLU A 14 20.11 4.93 5.63
N ARG A 15 19.72 4.49 4.43
CA ARG A 15 19.25 5.40 3.38
C ARG A 15 17.91 6.03 3.71
N ILE A 16 17.03 5.31 4.39
CA ILE A 16 15.78 5.89 4.90
C ILE A 16 16.09 6.94 5.97
N HIS A 17 16.98 6.65 6.92
CA HIS A 17 17.40 7.62 7.95
C HIS A 17 18.05 8.87 7.34
N ALA A 18 18.81 8.72 6.26
CA ALA A 18 19.36 9.82 5.47
C ALA A 18 18.31 10.59 4.64
N GLY A 19 17.05 10.13 4.63
CA GLY A 19 15.97 10.76 3.87
C GLY A 19 16.12 10.61 2.35
N GLU A 20 16.83 9.58 1.88
CA GLU A 20 17.16 9.36 0.46
C GLU A 20 16.15 8.48 -0.29
N VAL A 21 15.16 7.94 0.42
CA VAL A 21 14.31 6.86 -0.07
C VAL A 21 12.89 7.32 -0.38
N VAL A 22 12.36 6.82 -1.50
CA VAL A 22 10.95 6.87 -1.86
C VAL A 22 10.41 5.45 -1.96
N PHE A 23 9.27 5.21 -1.32
CA PHE A 23 8.55 3.95 -1.48
C PHE A 23 7.68 3.99 -2.73
N PHE A 24 7.71 2.90 -3.50
CA PHE A 24 6.80 2.62 -4.59
C PHE A 24 5.94 1.41 -4.20
N VAL A 25 4.68 1.66 -3.85
CA VAL A 25 3.75 0.66 -3.32
C VAL A 25 2.79 0.17 -4.41
N GLY A 26 2.84 -1.12 -4.71
CA GLY A 26 1.94 -1.76 -5.67
C GLY A 26 0.83 -2.57 -5.02
N ALA A 27 -0.02 -3.19 -5.87
CA ALA A 27 -1.23 -3.89 -5.42
C ALA A 27 -0.93 -5.07 -4.49
N GLY A 28 0.22 -5.72 -4.69
CA GLY A 28 0.70 -6.80 -3.81
C GLY A 28 0.96 -6.34 -2.37
N PHE A 29 1.08 -5.05 -2.08
CA PHE A 29 1.27 -4.54 -0.72
C PHE A 29 0.00 -4.65 0.11
N SER A 30 -1.15 -4.51 -0.56
CA SER A 30 -2.46 -4.52 0.06
C SER A 30 -3.21 -5.84 -0.15
N ILE A 31 -2.69 -6.78 -0.95
CA ILE A 31 -3.44 -7.96 -1.41
C ILE A 31 -3.93 -8.85 -0.25
N ASP A 32 -3.14 -9.03 0.80
CA ASP A 32 -3.48 -9.82 1.99
C ASP A 32 -4.24 -9.02 3.07
N SER A 33 -4.35 -7.71 2.93
CA SER A 33 -5.24 -6.88 3.75
C SER A 33 -6.61 -6.71 3.11
N GLU A 34 -6.66 -6.39 1.82
CA GLU A 34 -7.90 -6.19 1.08
C GLU A 34 -8.55 -7.52 0.73
N GLY A 35 -7.74 -8.55 0.47
CA GLY A 35 -8.12 -9.82 -0.15
C GLY A 35 -8.82 -9.64 -1.50
N LEU A 36 -8.52 -8.54 -2.19
CA LEU A 36 -8.94 -8.29 -3.57
C LEU A 36 -7.83 -8.76 -4.49
N SER A 37 -7.89 -10.02 -4.89
CA SER A 37 -7.00 -10.54 -5.91
C SER A 37 -7.49 -10.12 -7.29
N ALA A 38 -6.57 -10.12 -8.28
CA ALA A 38 -6.93 -9.88 -9.67
C ALA A 38 -7.99 -10.89 -10.15
N GLU A 39 -7.87 -12.15 -9.73
CA GLU A 39 -8.82 -13.22 -10.04
C GLU A 39 -10.21 -12.93 -9.47
N LEU A 40 -10.30 -12.39 -8.24
CA LEU A 40 -11.58 -12.00 -7.66
C LEU A 40 -12.22 -10.83 -8.42
N ILE A 41 -11.41 -9.83 -8.80
CA ILE A 41 -11.89 -8.71 -9.62
C ILE A 41 -12.39 -9.21 -10.98
N ILE A 42 -11.66 -10.13 -11.63
CA ILE A 42 -12.07 -10.74 -12.89
C ILE A 42 -13.36 -11.53 -12.71
N LYS A 43 -13.53 -12.31 -11.64
CA LYS A 43 -14.80 -13.00 -11.32
C LYS A 43 -15.97 -12.00 -11.27
N ARG A 44 -15.81 -10.87 -10.56
CA ARG A 44 -16.86 -9.82 -10.49
C ARG A 44 -17.23 -9.28 -11.87
N LEU A 45 -16.22 -8.98 -12.68
CA LEU A 45 -16.40 -8.45 -14.03
C LEU A 45 -17.14 -9.44 -14.93
N LEU A 46 -16.78 -10.73 -14.85
CA LEU A 46 -17.43 -11.79 -15.65
C LEU A 46 -18.88 -12.04 -15.21
N VAL A 47 -19.19 -12.08 -13.91
CA VAL A 47 -20.57 -12.22 -13.40
C VAL A 47 -21.45 -11.10 -13.92
N ARG A 48 -20.96 -9.87 -13.84
CA ARG A 48 -21.75 -8.71 -14.28
C ARG A 48 -21.91 -8.66 -15.79
N LEU A 49 -20.90 -9.09 -16.55
CA LEU A 49 -21.02 -9.20 -17.99
C LEU A 49 -22.07 -10.25 -18.38
N ASP A 50 -22.09 -11.41 -17.72
CA ASP A 50 -23.13 -12.43 -17.91
C ASP A 50 -24.53 -11.90 -17.53
N ALA A 51 -24.63 -11.16 -16.43
CA ALA A 51 -25.89 -10.53 -16.02
C ALA A 51 -26.42 -9.55 -17.07
N LEU A 52 -25.55 -8.73 -17.67
CA LEU A 52 -25.92 -7.80 -18.74
C LEU A 52 -26.32 -8.52 -20.03
N ASP A 53 -25.62 -9.59 -20.42
CA ASP A 53 -25.99 -10.42 -21.58
C ASP A 53 -27.41 -11.00 -21.40
N ARG A 54 -27.74 -11.49 -20.19
CA ARG A 54 -29.08 -12.01 -19.85
C ARG A 54 -30.16 -10.93 -19.94
N LEU A 55 -29.87 -9.71 -19.51
CA LEU A 55 -30.83 -8.60 -19.57
C LEU A 55 -31.14 -8.17 -21.00
N HIS A 56 -30.16 -8.17 -21.89
CA HIS A 56 -30.33 -7.70 -23.27
C HIS A 56 -30.78 -8.80 -24.23
N ALA A 57 -31.27 -9.93 -23.70
CA ALA A 57 -31.67 -11.12 -24.46
C ALA A 57 -30.60 -11.57 -25.48
N SER A 58 -29.33 -11.24 -25.21
CA SER A 58 -28.23 -11.76 -26.01
C SER A 58 -28.11 -13.25 -25.75
N PRO A 59 -27.78 -14.08 -26.76
CA PRO A 59 -27.52 -15.49 -26.56
C PRO A 59 -26.58 -15.69 -25.35
N PRO A 60 -26.99 -16.42 -24.30
CA PRO A 60 -26.18 -16.57 -23.10
C PRO A 60 -24.74 -16.99 -23.43
N GLY A 61 -23.79 -16.28 -22.81
CA GLY A 61 -22.36 -16.51 -23.02
C GLY A 61 -21.78 -15.97 -24.34
N ASP A 62 -22.48 -15.12 -25.09
CA ASP A 62 -21.91 -14.46 -26.29
C ASP A 62 -20.67 -13.62 -25.94
N ALA A 63 -20.71 -12.84 -24.86
CA ALA A 63 -19.53 -12.10 -24.43
C ALA A 63 -18.37 -13.04 -24.05
N LEU A 64 -18.68 -14.14 -23.36
CA LEU A 64 -17.69 -15.15 -22.98
C LEU A 64 -17.09 -15.83 -24.22
N ARG A 65 -17.88 -16.09 -25.28
CA ARG A 65 -17.35 -16.59 -26.57
C ARG A 65 -16.39 -15.57 -27.22
N GLY A 66 -16.73 -14.28 -27.17
CA GLY A 66 -15.85 -13.20 -27.63
C GLY A 66 -14.52 -13.16 -26.88
N LEU A 67 -14.56 -13.28 -25.54
CA LEU A 67 -13.35 -13.33 -24.71
C LEU A 67 -12.48 -14.55 -25.06
N ALA A 68 -13.08 -15.71 -25.31
CA ALA A 68 -12.37 -16.94 -25.70
C ALA A 68 -11.56 -16.73 -26.97
N SER A 69 -12.21 -16.14 -27.97
CA SER A 69 -11.63 -15.87 -29.28
C SER A 69 -10.44 -14.90 -29.18
N VAL A 70 -10.61 -13.77 -28.47
CA VAL A 70 -9.60 -12.72 -28.39
C VAL A 70 -8.36 -13.15 -27.59
N PHE A 71 -8.55 -13.86 -26.48
CA PHE A 71 -7.44 -14.20 -25.58
C PHE A 71 -6.82 -15.57 -25.86
N GLY A 72 -7.35 -16.34 -26.83
CA GLY A 72 -6.91 -17.70 -27.09
C GLY A 72 -7.17 -18.61 -25.89
N VAL A 73 -8.28 -18.34 -25.19
CA VAL A 73 -8.68 -18.97 -23.93
C VAL A 73 -9.95 -19.80 -24.14
N ALA A 74 -10.16 -20.35 -25.34
CA ALA A 74 -11.34 -21.16 -25.66
C ALA A 74 -11.49 -22.35 -24.69
N ASP A 75 -10.42 -23.11 -24.43
CA ASP A 75 -10.44 -24.22 -23.45
C ASP A 75 -10.64 -23.73 -22.01
N THR A 76 -10.10 -22.55 -21.71
CA THR A 76 -10.23 -21.89 -20.41
C THR A 76 -11.67 -21.44 -20.16
N LEU A 77 -12.34 -20.91 -21.17
CA LEU A 77 -13.72 -20.48 -21.09
C LEU A 77 -14.70 -21.62 -21.28
N ALA A 78 -14.35 -22.69 -21.99
CA ALA A 78 -15.08 -23.95 -21.92
C ALA A 78 -15.01 -24.51 -20.49
N GLY A 79 -13.85 -24.42 -19.83
CA GLY A 79 -13.70 -24.75 -18.40
C GLY A 79 -14.52 -23.85 -17.47
N ILE A 80 -14.46 -22.53 -17.65
CA ILE A 80 -15.25 -21.55 -16.88
C ILE A 80 -16.75 -21.75 -17.12
N ASN A 81 -17.18 -21.88 -18.37
CA ASN A 81 -18.57 -22.07 -18.76
C ASN A 81 -19.08 -23.43 -18.28
N ALA A 82 -18.31 -24.50 -18.42
CA ALA A 82 -18.63 -25.80 -17.83
C ALA A 82 -18.72 -25.72 -16.31
N SER A 83 -17.86 -24.96 -15.62
CA SER A 83 -17.99 -24.71 -14.18
C SER A 83 -19.24 -23.89 -13.82
N ILE A 84 -19.68 -22.97 -14.70
CA ILE A 84 -20.90 -22.16 -14.51
C ILE A 84 -22.17 -22.98 -14.80
N THR A 85 -22.12 -23.93 -15.75
CA THR A 85 -23.29 -24.70 -16.20
C THR A 85 -23.38 -26.10 -15.59
N ALA A 86 -22.30 -26.64 -15.02
CA ALA A 86 -22.31 -27.97 -14.44
C ALA A 86 -23.18 -28.02 -13.17
N THR A 87 -24.23 -28.83 -13.24
CA THR A 87 -24.94 -29.33 -12.06
C THR A 87 -23.96 -30.01 -11.11
N LYS A 88 -24.15 -29.79 -9.80
CA LYS A 88 -23.28 -30.14 -8.65
C LYS A 88 -22.60 -31.52 -8.62
N SER A 89 -22.90 -32.47 -9.51
CA SER A 89 -22.41 -33.85 -9.42
C SER A 89 -21.05 -34.11 -10.11
N GLU A 90 -20.54 -33.22 -10.96
CA GLU A 90 -19.22 -33.37 -11.59
C GLU A 90 -18.43 -32.05 -11.54
N ALA A 91 -18.24 -31.51 -10.34
CA ALA A 91 -17.46 -30.31 -10.13
C ALA A 91 -16.01 -30.53 -10.60
N ASN A 92 -15.69 -30.03 -11.79
CA ASN A 92 -14.33 -29.74 -12.24
C ASN A 92 -13.53 -29.13 -11.09
N SER A 93 -12.34 -29.65 -10.82
CA SER A 93 -11.57 -29.27 -9.62
C SER A 93 -11.39 -27.74 -9.55
N PRO A 94 -11.66 -27.09 -8.40
CA PRO A 94 -11.51 -25.64 -8.20
C PRO A 94 -10.17 -25.08 -8.71
N HIS A 95 -9.12 -25.90 -8.64
CA HIS A 95 -7.78 -25.61 -9.11
C HIS A 95 -7.69 -25.27 -10.61
N ARG A 96 -8.55 -25.84 -11.49
CA ARG A 96 -8.54 -25.51 -12.93
C ARG A 96 -9.05 -24.10 -13.18
N LEU A 97 -10.13 -23.69 -12.51
CA LEU A 97 -10.71 -22.35 -12.63
C LEU A 97 -9.73 -21.26 -12.16
N ASP A 98 -9.06 -21.49 -11.04
CA ASP A 98 -8.09 -20.51 -10.53
C ASP A 98 -6.85 -20.38 -11.44
N SER A 99 -6.43 -21.48 -12.10
CA SER A 99 -5.37 -21.44 -13.12
C SER A 99 -5.78 -20.59 -14.33
N HIS A 100 -7.03 -20.74 -14.77
CA HIS A 100 -7.61 -19.96 -15.87
C HIS A 100 -7.69 -18.47 -15.57
N LEU A 101 -8.16 -18.12 -14.37
CA LEU A 101 -8.22 -16.73 -13.93
C LEU A 101 -6.84 -16.11 -13.74
N SER A 102 -5.87 -16.89 -13.25
CA SER A 102 -4.47 -16.47 -13.17
C SER A 102 -3.89 -16.08 -14.55
N ARG A 103 -4.23 -16.84 -15.60
CA ARG A 103 -3.80 -16.52 -16.98
C ARG A 103 -4.41 -15.22 -17.49
N LEU A 104 -5.68 -14.97 -17.17
CA LEU A 104 -6.37 -13.72 -17.50
C LEU A 104 -5.79 -12.55 -16.70
N ALA A 105 -5.51 -12.74 -15.41
CA ALA A 105 -4.87 -11.75 -14.55
C ALA A 105 -3.47 -11.35 -15.03
N PHE A 106 -2.73 -12.25 -15.69
CA PHE A 106 -1.45 -11.92 -16.30
C PHE A 106 -1.59 -10.91 -17.47
N ARG A 107 -2.74 -10.91 -18.15
CA ARG A 107 -3.10 -9.98 -19.24
C ARG A 107 -4.08 -8.91 -18.77
N TYR A 108 -3.86 -8.41 -17.55
CA TYR A 108 -4.78 -7.53 -16.83
C TYR A 108 -5.22 -6.32 -17.66
N TYR A 109 -4.28 -5.59 -18.26
CA TYR A 109 -4.57 -4.36 -19.00
C TYR A 109 -5.32 -4.61 -20.31
N GLU A 110 -4.94 -5.66 -21.05
CA GLU A 110 -5.65 -6.04 -22.28
C GLU A 110 -7.07 -6.53 -21.97
N LEU A 111 -7.21 -7.33 -20.91
CA LEU A 111 -8.50 -7.81 -20.42
C LEU A 111 -9.41 -6.66 -20.01
N ASN A 112 -8.91 -5.69 -19.24
CA ASN A 112 -9.68 -4.51 -18.85
C ASN A 112 -10.13 -3.69 -20.05
N SER A 113 -9.26 -3.53 -21.06
CA SER A 113 -9.60 -2.83 -22.30
C SER A 113 -10.76 -3.51 -23.03
N TRP A 114 -10.67 -4.84 -23.14
CA TRP A 114 -11.73 -5.65 -23.75
C TRP A 114 -13.03 -5.58 -22.94
N LEU A 115 -12.97 -5.67 -21.61
CA LEU A 115 -14.15 -5.59 -20.74
C LEU A 115 -14.85 -4.23 -20.81
N CYS A 116 -14.11 -3.13 -20.80
CA CYS A 116 -14.68 -1.79 -20.98
C CYS A 116 -15.45 -1.69 -22.30
N GLN A 117 -14.88 -2.21 -23.39
CA GLN A 117 -15.52 -2.25 -24.71
C GLN A 117 -16.74 -3.18 -24.73
N ALA A 118 -16.62 -4.37 -24.14
CA ALA A 118 -17.72 -5.34 -24.05
C ALA A 118 -18.91 -4.73 -23.29
N PHE A 119 -18.67 -4.07 -22.15
CA PHE A 119 -19.72 -3.34 -21.45
C PHE A 119 -20.31 -2.21 -22.30
N ALA A 120 -19.47 -1.42 -22.97
CA ALA A 120 -19.94 -0.33 -23.83
C ALA A 120 -20.91 -0.80 -24.92
N GLU A 121 -20.60 -1.92 -25.59
CA GLU A 121 -21.46 -2.51 -26.63
C GLU A 121 -22.86 -2.84 -26.11
N ARG A 122 -22.99 -3.25 -24.84
CA ARG A 122 -24.30 -3.57 -24.26
C ARG A 122 -25.15 -2.30 -24.08
N PHE A 123 -24.54 -1.13 -23.93
CA PHE A 123 -25.27 0.15 -23.87
C PHE A 123 -25.55 0.78 -25.24
N THR A 124 -25.16 0.14 -26.35
CA THR A 124 -25.49 0.63 -27.70
C THR A 124 -26.89 0.23 -28.18
N GLY A 125 -27.57 -0.68 -27.46
CA GLY A 125 -28.93 -1.16 -27.73
C GLY A 125 -30.02 -0.54 -26.84
N ALA A 126 -31.23 -1.10 -26.92
CA ALA A 126 -32.40 -0.67 -26.14
C ALA A 126 -32.17 -0.80 -24.62
N THR A 127 -32.07 0.33 -23.92
CA THR A 127 -31.98 0.39 -22.45
C THR A 127 -33.38 0.35 -21.81
N PRO A 128 -33.55 -0.25 -20.60
CA PRO A 128 -34.84 -0.23 -19.90
C PRO A 128 -35.43 1.18 -19.68
N ALA A 129 -36.76 1.21 -19.54
CA ALA A 129 -37.56 2.44 -19.46
C ALA A 129 -37.25 3.32 -18.24
N THR A 130 -36.75 2.76 -17.13
CA THR A 130 -36.30 3.54 -15.96
C THR A 130 -34.98 3.03 -15.36
N TYR A 131 -34.28 3.91 -14.62
CA TYR A 131 -33.05 3.57 -13.89
C TYR A 131 -33.30 2.51 -12.81
N ALA A 132 -34.39 2.68 -12.06
CA ALA A 132 -34.79 1.78 -11.00
C ALA A 132 -35.03 0.37 -11.54
N ASP A 133 -35.77 0.26 -12.65
CA ASP A 133 -36.05 -1.03 -13.30
C ASP A 133 -34.76 -1.70 -13.80
N PHE A 134 -33.89 -0.94 -14.47
CA PHE A 134 -32.59 -1.47 -14.91
C PHE A 134 -31.75 -1.97 -13.75
N THR A 135 -31.64 -1.19 -12.68
CA THR A 135 -30.82 -1.52 -11.52
C THR A 135 -31.35 -2.73 -10.78
N THR A 136 -32.65 -2.80 -10.52
CA THR A 136 -33.27 -3.97 -9.88
C THR A 136 -33.14 -5.21 -10.77
N ALA A 137 -33.34 -5.08 -12.08
CA ALA A 137 -33.17 -6.20 -13.01
C ALA A 137 -31.71 -6.67 -13.06
N LEU A 138 -30.75 -5.74 -13.09
CA LEU A 138 -29.32 -6.06 -13.08
C LEU A 138 -28.89 -6.74 -11.78
N GLN A 139 -29.30 -6.23 -10.63
CA GLN A 139 -29.01 -6.87 -9.34
C GLN A 139 -29.59 -8.28 -9.25
N LYS A 140 -30.81 -8.47 -9.76
CA LYS A 140 -31.42 -9.80 -9.85
C LYS A 140 -30.61 -10.71 -10.78
N ALA A 141 -30.27 -10.24 -11.97
CA ALA A 141 -29.47 -11.01 -12.94
C ALA A 141 -28.06 -11.32 -12.42
N GLU A 142 -27.44 -10.41 -11.66
CA GLU A 142 -26.15 -10.63 -10.98
C GLU A 142 -26.27 -11.70 -9.89
N ALA A 143 -27.32 -11.65 -9.08
CA ALA A 143 -27.59 -12.66 -8.07
C ALA A 143 -27.84 -14.04 -8.70
N ASP A 144 -28.60 -14.09 -9.80
CA ASP A 144 -28.88 -15.31 -10.55
C ASP A 144 -27.62 -15.86 -11.22
N ALA A 145 -26.81 -15.01 -11.85
CA ALA A 145 -25.52 -15.39 -12.46
C ALA A 145 -24.53 -15.89 -11.39
N LEU A 146 -24.47 -15.22 -10.24
CA LEU A 146 -23.64 -15.63 -9.12
C LEU A 146 -24.10 -16.98 -8.53
N ALA A 147 -25.41 -17.18 -8.38
CA ALA A 147 -25.98 -18.44 -7.91
C ALA A 147 -25.72 -19.59 -8.91
N ALA A 148 -25.88 -19.33 -10.21
CA ALA A 148 -25.60 -20.29 -11.28
C ALA A 148 -24.12 -20.68 -11.33
N SER A 149 -23.21 -19.69 -11.19
CA SER A 149 -21.76 -19.92 -11.28
C SER A 149 -21.17 -20.81 -10.19
N GLY A 150 -21.88 -21.03 -9.08
CA GLY A 150 -21.36 -21.71 -7.89
C GLY A 150 -20.27 -20.91 -7.15
N TRP A 151 -19.95 -19.68 -7.56
CA TRP A 151 -18.89 -18.86 -6.96
C TRP A 151 -19.27 -18.33 -5.57
N ALA A 152 -20.56 -18.27 -5.23
CA ALA A 152 -21.10 -17.83 -3.94
C ALA A 152 -21.06 -18.90 -2.81
N THR A 153 -20.28 -19.97 -2.98
CA THR A 153 -20.25 -21.09 -2.02
C THR A 153 -19.51 -20.78 -0.72
N ASP A 154 -18.61 -19.80 -0.71
CA ASP A 154 -17.95 -19.31 0.50
C ASP A 154 -18.64 -18.02 1.00
N SER A 155 -18.99 -17.93 2.29
CA SER A 155 -19.58 -16.72 2.88
C SER A 155 -18.66 -15.52 2.73
N TRP A 156 -17.33 -15.74 2.76
CA TRP A 156 -16.32 -14.71 2.55
C TRP A 156 -16.34 -14.12 1.13
N SER A 157 -16.81 -14.89 0.14
CA SER A 157 -16.92 -14.45 -1.25
C SER A 157 -18.16 -13.59 -1.52
N ARG A 158 -19.28 -13.81 -0.81
CA ARG A 158 -20.54 -13.12 -1.12
C ARG A 158 -20.48 -11.62 -0.87
N ASP A 159 -20.00 -11.20 0.30
CA ASP A 159 -19.90 -9.76 0.63
C ASP A 159 -18.89 -9.04 -0.27
N ARG A 160 -17.87 -9.76 -0.74
CA ARG A 160 -16.83 -9.26 -1.65
C ARG A 160 -17.19 -9.38 -3.11
N LEU A 161 -18.31 -9.99 -3.46
CA LEU A 161 -18.90 -9.98 -4.79
C LEU A 161 -20.12 -9.05 -4.85
N ALA A 162 -20.48 -8.40 -3.74
CA ALA A 162 -21.54 -7.40 -3.71
C ALA A 162 -21.25 -6.26 -4.69
N PHE A 163 -22.29 -5.90 -5.42
CA PHE A 163 -22.27 -4.96 -6.52
C PHE A 163 -22.93 -3.64 -6.09
N THR A 164 -22.25 -2.53 -6.30
CA THR A 164 -22.82 -1.20 -6.07
C THR A 164 -23.77 -0.84 -7.23
N PRO A 165 -24.91 -0.15 -6.99
CA PRO A 165 -25.78 0.41 -8.03
C PRO A 165 -25.11 1.56 -8.82
N ILE A 166 -25.42 1.70 -10.12
CA ILE A 166 -24.85 2.77 -10.99
C ILE A 166 -25.41 4.11 -10.52
N PRO A 167 -24.64 5.16 -10.22
CA PRO A 167 -25.24 6.42 -9.75
C PRO A 167 -26.41 6.90 -10.64
N GLU A 168 -27.59 7.10 -10.05
CA GLU A 168 -28.84 7.45 -10.77
C GLU A 168 -28.65 8.66 -11.68
N VAL A 169 -27.93 9.68 -11.17
CA VAL A 169 -27.58 10.91 -11.89
C VAL A 169 -26.88 10.65 -13.23
N TRP A 170 -26.08 9.58 -13.32
CA TRP A 170 -25.43 9.19 -14.57
C TRP A 170 -26.43 8.59 -15.55
N TRP A 171 -27.29 7.69 -15.07
CA TRP A 171 -28.32 7.10 -15.92
C TRP A 171 -29.22 8.19 -16.51
N GLU A 172 -29.73 9.10 -15.68
CA GLU A 172 -30.65 10.16 -16.08
C GLU A 172 -30.05 11.09 -17.15
N LYS A 173 -28.78 11.46 -17.02
CA LYS A 173 -28.12 12.42 -17.93
C LYS A 173 -27.43 11.75 -19.12
N SER A 174 -27.22 10.44 -19.06
CA SER A 174 -26.79 9.65 -20.22
C SER A 174 -27.95 9.32 -21.18
N ARG A 175 -29.20 9.63 -20.78
CA ARG A 175 -30.34 9.59 -21.69
C ARG A 175 -30.26 10.74 -22.67
N PRO A 176 -30.37 10.46 -23.98
CA PRO A 176 -30.66 11.50 -24.95
C PRO A 176 -31.97 12.20 -24.54
N ALA A 177 -32.02 13.53 -24.67
CA ALA A 177 -33.26 14.27 -24.44
C ALA A 177 -34.38 13.66 -25.29
N PRO A 178 -35.59 13.42 -24.75
CA PRO A 178 -36.68 12.87 -25.54
C PRO A 178 -36.94 13.79 -26.73
N ILE A 179 -36.95 13.23 -27.94
CA ILE A 179 -37.33 13.98 -29.14
C ILE A 179 -38.81 14.37 -28.96
N PRO A 180 -39.17 15.66 -28.98
CA PRO A 180 -40.56 16.06 -28.84
C PRO A 180 -41.39 15.51 -30.01
N GLY A 181 -42.27 14.53 -29.77
CA GLY A 181 -43.29 14.12 -30.75
C GLY A 181 -43.59 12.63 -30.90
N ASP A 182 -42.77 11.72 -30.37
CA ASP A 182 -43.03 10.27 -30.49
C ASP A 182 -42.77 9.58 -29.15
N LEU A 183 -43.85 9.20 -28.45
CA LEU A 183 -43.82 8.64 -27.11
C LEU A 183 -43.83 7.10 -27.10
N SER A 184 -43.91 6.44 -28.27
CA SER A 184 -44.18 5.01 -28.36
C SER A 184 -42.95 4.10 -28.48
N ASP A 185 -41.78 4.61 -28.91
CA ASP A 185 -40.56 3.81 -29.07
C ASP A 185 -39.33 4.56 -28.51
N GLN A 186 -39.25 4.62 -27.18
CA GLN A 186 -38.24 5.39 -26.44
C GLN A 186 -36.89 4.65 -26.29
N THR A 187 -36.31 4.19 -27.40
CA THR A 187 -34.93 3.69 -27.41
C THR A 187 -34.07 4.59 -28.30
N LEU A 188 -33.59 5.69 -27.74
CA LEU A 188 -32.63 6.54 -28.44
C LEU A 188 -31.24 5.93 -28.26
N PRO A 189 -30.51 5.62 -29.35
CA PRO A 189 -29.21 4.97 -29.27
C PRO A 189 -28.20 5.91 -28.57
N CYS A 190 -27.46 5.35 -27.63
CA CYS A 190 -26.33 6.02 -26.98
C CYS A 190 -25.25 6.31 -28.02
N SER A 191 -24.64 7.50 -28.03
CA SER A 191 -23.51 7.75 -28.94
C SER A 191 -22.34 6.81 -28.60
N PRO A 192 -21.46 6.45 -29.55
CA PRO A 192 -20.33 5.56 -29.25
C PRO A 192 -19.43 6.06 -28.11
N GLN A 193 -19.30 7.38 -27.95
CA GLN A 193 -18.50 7.98 -26.87
C GLN A 193 -19.19 7.86 -25.51
N GLU A 194 -20.51 8.05 -25.45
CA GLU A 194 -21.29 7.88 -24.23
C GLU A 194 -21.33 6.40 -23.82
N ALA A 195 -21.54 5.50 -24.78
CA ALA A 195 -21.48 4.06 -24.55
C ALA A 195 -20.12 3.64 -23.99
N ALA A 196 -19.02 4.16 -24.54
CA ALA A 196 -17.67 3.92 -24.02
C ALA A 196 -17.49 4.42 -22.58
N ARG A 197 -18.03 5.61 -22.24
CA ARG A 197 -18.00 6.14 -20.86
C ARG A 197 -18.82 5.30 -19.90
N LEU A 198 -20.03 4.89 -20.29
CA LEU A 198 -20.88 4.00 -19.51
C LEU A 198 -20.22 2.64 -19.30
N GLY A 199 -19.65 2.06 -20.35
CA GLY A 199 -18.90 0.81 -20.26
C GLY A 199 -17.73 0.89 -19.27
N LYS A 200 -16.96 1.98 -19.31
CA LYS A 200 -15.90 2.24 -18.32
C LYS A 200 -16.45 2.44 -16.91
N LEU A 201 -17.54 3.18 -16.73
CA LEU A 201 -18.16 3.39 -15.42
C LEU A 201 -18.62 2.07 -14.80
N VAL A 202 -19.31 1.23 -15.58
CA VAL A 202 -19.73 -0.10 -15.18
C VAL A 202 -18.51 -0.94 -14.81
N PHE A 203 -17.46 -0.96 -15.64
CA PHE A 203 -16.20 -1.62 -15.32
C PHE A 203 -15.66 -1.18 -13.94
N ILE A 204 -15.47 0.12 -13.73
CA ILE A 204 -14.90 0.68 -12.48
C ILE A 204 -15.76 0.30 -11.27
N GLN A 205 -17.06 0.41 -11.39
CA GLN A 205 -17.97 -0.01 -10.33
C GLN A 205 -17.89 -1.51 -10.05
N SER A 206 -17.75 -2.33 -11.09
CA SER A 206 -17.62 -3.77 -10.97
C SER A 206 -16.38 -4.17 -10.20
N THR A 207 -15.29 -3.41 -10.32
CA THR A 207 -14.07 -3.62 -9.51
C THR A 207 -14.25 -3.22 -8.04
N GLY A 208 -15.34 -2.54 -7.70
CA GLY A 208 -15.67 -2.13 -6.34
C GLY A 208 -15.09 -0.78 -5.92
N LEU A 209 -14.63 0.04 -6.87
CA LEU A 209 -13.98 1.31 -6.58
C LEU A 209 -14.84 2.34 -5.84
N PHE A 210 -16.15 2.25 -6.01
CA PHE A 210 -17.13 3.09 -5.31
C PHE A 210 -17.48 2.56 -3.91
N SER A 211 -17.12 1.32 -3.59
CA SER A 211 -17.53 0.68 -2.34
C SER A 211 -16.47 0.85 -1.27
N GLU A 212 -16.88 1.47 -0.15
CA GLU A 212 -16.04 1.60 1.03
C GLU A 212 -15.70 0.24 1.64
N ALA A 213 -16.66 -0.70 1.58
CA ALA A 213 -16.45 -2.07 2.02
C ALA A 213 -15.40 -2.81 1.17
N ILE A 214 -15.04 -2.32 -0.02
CA ILE A 214 -14.08 -2.98 -0.91
C ILE A 214 -12.75 -2.20 -0.92
N MET A 215 -12.78 -0.90 -1.18
CA MET A 215 -11.60 -0.04 -1.23
C MET A 215 -11.10 0.45 0.14
N ALA A 216 -11.82 0.06 1.20
CA ALA A 216 -11.61 0.45 2.59
C ALA A 216 -11.70 1.97 2.84
N GLY A 217 -12.10 2.32 4.06
CA GLY A 217 -11.87 3.65 4.59
C GLY A 217 -12.83 4.73 4.11
N GLU A 218 -13.14 5.63 5.04
CA GLU A 218 -13.85 6.85 4.74
C GLU A 218 -12.89 7.98 4.33
N THR A 219 -13.41 8.99 3.62
CA THR A 219 -12.60 10.11 3.10
C THR A 219 -12.58 11.35 4.00
N TYR A 220 -13.39 11.37 5.06
CA TYR A 220 -13.48 12.50 5.99
C TYR A 220 -12.27 12.58 6.92
N ASP A 221 -12.04 13.76 7.49
CA ASP A 221 -10.99 13.99 8.47
C ASP A 221 -11.50 13.55 9.86
N PRO A 222 -10.91 12.52 10.50
CA PRO A 222 -11.40 11.97 11.77
C PRO A 222 -11.44 12.98 12.91
N ARG A 223 -10.80 14.14 12.77
CA ARG A 223 -10.76 15.18 13.82
C ARG A 223 -11.95 16.10 13.84
N GLN A 224 -12.73 16.15 12.75
CA GLN A 224 -14.00 16.89 12.75
C GLN A 224 -14.95 16.36 13.85
N ASN A 225 -14.69 15.18 14.38
CA ASN A 225 -15.33 14.67 15.59
C ASN A 225 -14.34 13.81 16.41
N PRO A 226 -13.84 14.25 17.58
CA PRO A 226 -12.87 13.50 18.38
C PRO A 226 -13.31 12.08 18.82
N THR A 227 -14.62 11.83 18.92
CA THR A 227 -15.14 10.45 19.16
C THR A 227 -14.97 9.54 17.93
N CYS A 228 -14.68 10.11 16.76
CA CYS A 228 -14.57 9.41 15.49
C CYS A 228 -13.21 8.77 15.23
N TYR A 229 -12.13 8.96 15.98
CA TYR A 229 -10.87 8.26 15.61
C TYR A 229 -11.00 6.74 15.67
N ARG A 230 -11.62 6.21 16.73
CA ARG A 230 -11.91 4.77 16.82
C ARG A 230 -12.94 4.35 15.78
N ALA A 231 -13.96 5.18 15.51
CA ALA A 231 -14.95 4.90 14.48
C ALA A 231 -14.30 4.87 13.08
N PHE A 232 -13.45 5.85 12.77
CA PHE A 232 -12.66 5.98 11.56
C PHE A 232 -11.72 4.79 11.39
N ALA A 233 -10.97 4.39 12.43
CA ALA A 233 -10.14 3.19 12.38
C ALA A 233 -10.98 1.93 12.04
N ARG A 234 -12.20 1.82 12.60
CA ARG A 234 -13.12 0.70 12.29
C ARG A 234 -13.58 0.68 10.83
N THR A 235 -13.60 1.81 10.11
CA THR A 235 -13.93 1.85 8.67
C THR A 235 -12.93 1.09 7.81
N TYR A 236 -11.74 0.81 8.34
CA TYR A 236 -10.70 0.02 7.67
C TYR A 236 -10.69 -1.46 8.12
N GLY A 237 -11.50 -1.84 9.11
CA GLY A 237 -11.49 -3.19 9.68
C GLY A 237 -10.09 -3.65 10.08
N ASP A 238 -9.70 -4.84 9.61
CA ASP A 238 -8.38 -5.46 9.80
C ASP A 238 -7.39 -5.18 8.64
N ARG A 239 -7.77 -4.32 7.69
CA ARG A 239 -7.01 -4.06 6.47
C ARG A 239 -5.81 -3.14 6.69
N LEU A 240 -5.88 -2.27 7.69
CA LEU A 240 -4.71 -1.50 8.10
C LEU A 240 -3.72 -2.40 8.85
N ARG A 241 -2.75 -2.90 8.09
CA ARG A 241 -1.63 -3.71 8.58
C ARG A 241 -0.46 -2.85 9.09
N PRO A 242 0.43 -3.41 9.92
CA PRO A 242 1.63 -2.73 10.41
C PRO A 242 2.44 -1.98 9.35
N ARG A 243 2.62 -2.56 8.15
CA ARG A 243 3.34 -1.90 7.05
C ARG A 243 2.77 -0.54 6.63
N HIS A 244 1.45 -0.35 6.66
CA HIS A 244 0.82 0.94 6.32
C HIS A 244 1.18 1.99 7.38
N HIS A 245 1.11 1.60 8.65
CA HIS A 245 1.49 2.46 9.76
C HIS A 245 2.98 2.79 9.73
N VAL A 246 3.85 1.84 9.38
CA VAL A 246 5.28 2.11 9.21
C VAL A 246 5.51 3.20 8.16
N ILE A 247 4.91 3.10 6.96
CA ILE A 247 5.07 4.13 5.92
C ILE A 247 4.58 5.49 6.42
N ALA A 248 3.40 5.54 7.05
CA ALA A 248 2.87 6.80 7.60
C ALA A 248 3.80 7.40 8.67
N ARG A 249 4.43 6.55 9.49
CA ARG A 249 5.42 7.00 10.49
C ARG A 249 6.68 7.54 9.82
N LEU A 250 7.23 6.85 8.83
CA LEU A 250 8.41 7.34 8.09
C LEU A 250 8.15 8.69 7.44
N ALA A 251 6.95 8.90 6.89
CA ALA A 251 6.54 10.20 6.40
C ALA A 251 6.46 11.25 7.50
N ARG A 252 5.93 10.89 8.68
CA ARG A 252 5.77 11.78 9.84
C ARG A 252 7.11 12.16 10.47
N GLU A 253 8.08 11.25 10.43
CA GLU A 253 9.48 11.52 10.77
C GLU A 253 10.18 12.43 9.75
N GLY A 254 9.55 12.71 8.60
CA GLY A 254 10.17 13.46 7.50
C GLY A 254 11.19 12.66 6.69
N LEU A 255 11.33 11.35 6.95
CA LEU A 255 12.30 10.47 6.30
C LEU A 255 11.83 10.00 4.92
N CYS A 256 10.53 9.76 4.77
CA CYS A 256 9.90 9.38 3.51
C CYS A 256 8.63 10.22 3.27
N SER A 257 8.80 11.52 3.08
CA SER A 257 7.67 12.45 2.90
C SER A 257 6.96 12.28 1.55
N THR A 258 7.55 11.59 0.58
CA THR A 258 6.93 11.28 -0.71
C THR A 258 6.75 9.79 -0.87
N LEU A 259 5.53 9.37 -1.15
CA LEU A 259 5.13 8.00 -1.41
C LEU A 259 4.51 7.91 -2.80
N VAL A 260 4.89 6.93 -3.59
CA VAL A 260 4.26 6.65 -4.88
C VAL A 260 3.52 5.33 -4.81
N THR A 261 2.32 5.26 -5.39
CA THR A 261 1.55 4.03 -5.46
C THR A 261 0.73 3.93 -6.75
N THR A 262 0.47 2.69 -7.16
CA THR A 262 -0.50 2.36 -8.21
C THR A 262 -1.85 1.96 -7.63
N ASN A 263 -2.00 1.92 -6.31
CA ASN A 263 -3.20 1.42 -5.69
C ASN A 263 -4.29 2.48 -5.61
N PHE A 264 -5.54 2.03 -5.71
CA PHE A 264 -6.71 2.91 -5.66
C PHE A 264 -7.30 3.06 -4.26
N ASP A 265 -7.11 2.03 -3.42
CA ASP A 265 -7.61 1.88 -2.04
C ASP A 265 -7.26 3.07 -1.13
N LEU A 266 -7.88 3.20 0.04
CA LEU A 266 -7.53 4.32 0.96
C LEU A 266 -6.65 3.91 2.15
N LEU A 267 -5.99 2.75 2.11
CA LEU A 267 -5.25 2.22 3.26
C LEU A 267 -4.07 3.13 3.65
N LEU A 268 -3.31 3.60 2.68
CA LEU A 268 -2.19 4.52 2.94
C LEU A 268 -2.68 5.84 3.49
N GLU A 269 -3.71 6.44 2.88
CA GLU A 269 -4.32 7.67 3.38
C GLU A 269 -4.91 7.49 4.78
N GLY A 270 -5.53 6.35 5.07
CA GLY A 270 -6.05 5.97 6.37
C GLY A 270 -4.96 5.93 7.42
N ALA A 271 -3.84 5.27 7.12
CA ALA A 271 -2.67 5.21 7.99
C ALA A 271 -2.08 6.61 8.25
N PHE A 272 -2.02 7.49 7.25
CA PHE A 272 -1.56 8.87 7.43
C PHE A 272 -2.50 9.68 8.33
N ARG A 273 -3.83 9.60 8.13
CA ARG A 273 -4.79 10.26 9.02
C ARG A 273 -4.67 9.75 10.45
N LEU A 274 -4.53 8.43 10.65
CA LEU A 274 -4.35 7.82 11.98
C LEU A 274 -3.00 8.15 12.61
N ALA A 275 -1.95 8.33 11.81
CA ALA A 275 -0.67 8.85 12.26
C ALA A 275 -0.76 10.34 12.66
N GLY A 276 -1.90 11.00 12.44
CA GLY A 276 -2.19 12.35 12.92
C GLY A 276 -1.84 13.45 11.94
N PHE A 277 -1.74 13.14 10.64
CA PHE A 277 -1.56 14.17 9.62
C PHE A 277 -2.86 14.94 9.35
N HIS A 278 -2.73 16.23 9.11
CA HIS A 278 -3.78 17.09 8.60
C HIS A 278 -3.94 16.95 7.09
N SER A 279 -5.16 17.05 6.59
CA SER A 279 -5.36 17.30 5.17
C SER A 279 -4.68 18.61 4.78
N ALA A 280 -3.91 18.62 3.69
CA ALA A 280 -3.32 19.86 3.18
C ALA A 280 -4.37 20.92 2.78
N GLN A 281 -5.63 20.49 2.59
CA GLN A 281 -6.73 21.36 2.24
C GLN A 281 -7.30 22.12 3.46
N THR A 282 -7.02 21.68 4.69
CA THR A 282 -7.49 22.37 5.89
C THR A 282 -6.53 23.51 6.25
N ARG A 283 -7.09 24.71 6.48
CA ARG A 283 -6.33 25.90 6.89
C ARG A 283 -5.95 25.88 8.36
N ASP A 284 -6.48 24.94 9.13
CA ASP A 284 -6.24 24.85 10.56
C ASP A 284 -4.76 24.62 10.85
N THR A 285 -4.29 25.33 11.87
CA THR A 285 -2.93 25.13 12.39
C THR A 285 -2.97 23.96 13.37
N PRO A 286 -2.05 22.99 13.25
CA PRO A 286 -1.97 21.88 14.20
C PRO A 286 -1.80 22.41 15.63
N PRO A 287 -2.46 21.83 16.64
CA PRO A 287 -2.31 22.25 18.03
C PRO A 287 -0.86 22.08 18.52
N ILE A 288 -0.16 21.06 18.00
CA ILE A 288 1.28 20.90 18.16
C ILE A 288 1.94 20.93 16.78
N PRO A 289 2.78 21.94 16.48
CA PRO A 289 3.48 22.01 15.21
C PRO A 289 4.56 20.92 15.17
N THR A 290 4.46 20.09 14.13
CA THR A 290 5.55 19.25 13.64
C THR A 290 6.07 19.81 12.32
N SER A 291 7.19 19.30 11.83
CA SER A 291 7.81 19.68 10.56
C SER A 291 7.03 19.14 9.38
N TRP A 292 6.28 18.04 9.56
CA TRP A 292 5.37 17.49 8.56
C TRP A 292 3.99 17.29 9.17
N PRO A 293 3.22 18.36 9.40
CA PRO A 293 1.92 18.24 10.03
C PRO A 293 0.83 17.83 9.03
N ARG A 294 1.07 17.98 7.73
CA ARG A 294 0.07 17.80 6.68
C ARG A 294 0.44 16.67 5.74
N PHE A 295 -0.57 16.06 5.14
CA PHE A 295 -0.41 15.21 3.97
C PHE A 295 -1.42 15.58 2.88
N ASP A 296 -1.06 15.27 1.63
CA ASP A 296 -1.94 15.42 0.48
C ASP A 296 -1.90 14.20 -0.43
N VAL A 297 -2.97 14.04 -1.21
CA VAL A 297 -3.09 13.01 -2.24
C VAL A 297 -3.04 13.67 -3.61
N ILE A 298 -2.06 13.24 -4.41
CA ILE A 298 -1.87 13.66 -5.79
C ILE A 298 -2.27 12.50 -6.69
N ALA A 299 -3.38 12.64 -7.40
CA ALA A 299 -3.90 11.60 -8.31
C ALA A 299 -4.44 12.20 -9.62
N SER A 300 -4.01 13.42 -9.95
CA SER A 300 -4.33 14.10 -11.21
C SER A 300 -3.26 15.13 -11.56
N PRO A 301 -3.13 15.52 -12.84
CA PRO A 301 -2.25 16.62 -13.25
C PRO A 301 -2.58 17.92 -12.51
N GLU A 302 -3.87 18.25 -12.41
CA GLU A 302 -4.34 19.43 -11.67
C GLU A 302 -3.84 19.41 -10.22
N ALA A 303 -3.98 18.29 -9.53
CA ALA A 303 -3.47 18.13 -8.17
C ALA A 303 -1.96 18.36 -8.10
N PHE A 304 -1.21 17.79 -9.04
CA PHE A 304 0.24 17.91 -9.08
C PHE A 304 0.69 19.38 -9.24
N PHE A 305 0.14 20.10 -10.22
CA PHE A 305 0.55 21.49 -10.49
C PHE A 305 0.04 22.48 -9.44
N THR A 306 -1.12 22.23 -8.84
CA THR A 306 -1.70 23.13 -7.82
C THR A 306 -1.17 22.87 -6.41
N ARG A 307 -0.90 21.60 -6.06
CA ARG A 307 -0.62 21.16 -4.68
C ARG A 307 0.76 20.55 -4.48
N GLY A 308 1.47 20.15 -5.54
CA GLY A 308 2.79 19.52 -5.48
C GLY A 308 3.94 20.38 -4.92
N LYS A 309 3.66 21.61 -4.48
CA LYS A 309 4.65 22.55 -3.90
C LYS A 309 4.32 22.98 -2.46
N ALA A 310 3.35 22.35 -1.79
CA ALA A 310 2.98 22.75 -0.44
C ALA A 310 4.13 22.47 0.56
N PHE A 311 4.68 23.54 1.14
CA PHE A 311 5.73 23.44 2.17
C PHE A 311 5.27 22.52 3.32
N ARG A 312 6.15 21.64 3.79
CA ARG A 312 5.90 20.76 4.95
C ARG A 312 4.68 19.83 4.80
N THR A 313 4.46 19.31 3.59
CA THR A 313 3.35 18.39 3.29
C THR A 313 3.87 17.05 2.78
N ALA A 314 3.56 15.97 3.48
CA ALA A 314 3.82 14.63 2.97
C ALA A 314 2.86 14.32 1.80
N THR A 315 3.31 13.59 0.78
CA THR A 315 2.53 13.35 -0.43
C THR A 315 2.35 11.87 -0.70
N VAL A 316 1.11 11.49 -0.99
CA VAL A 316 0.75 10.17 -1.52
C VAL A 316 0.37 10.36 -2.99
N VAL A 317 1.27 9.97 -3.89
CA VAL A 317 1.09 10.10 -5.34
C VAL A 317 0.51 8.81 -5.89
N LYS A 318 -0.72 8.86 -6.39
CA LYS A 318 -1.44 7.70 -6.92
C LYS A 318 -1.51 7.77 -8.42
N LEU A 319 -0.64 7.02 -9.08
CA LEU A 319 -0.40 7.12 -10.52
C LEU A 319 -1.61 6.65 -11.34
N HIS A 320 -2.33 5.64 -10.86
CA HIS A 320 -3.48 5.11 -11.59
C HIS A 320 -4.79 5.81 -11.22
N GLY A 321 -4.81 6.53 -10.10
CA GLY A 321 -5.98 7.21 -9.56
C GLY A 321 -6.26 6.87 -8.10
N CYS A 322 -7.34 7.43 -7.58
CA CYS A 322 -7.77 7.34 -6.18
C CYS A 322 -9.27 7.07 -6.08
N ALA A 323 -9.65 6.00 -5.37
CA ALA A 323 -11.05 5.68 -5.09
C ALA A 323 -11.73 6.77 -4.25
N GLY A 324 -10.99 7.42 -3.35
CA GLY A 324 -11.53 8.50 -2.52
C GLY A 324 -11.90 9.76 -3.31
N LEU A 325 -11.14 10.10 -4.36
CA LEU A 325 -11.51 11.21 -5.24
C LEU A 325 -12.68 10.83 -6.16
N LEU A 326 -12.73 9.58 -6.62
CA LEU A 326 -13.87 9.08 -7.39
C LEU A 326 -15.18 9.20 -6.59
N ARG A 327 -15.15 8.74 -5.34
CA ARG A 327 -16.29 8.78 -4.40
C ARG A 327 -16.76 10.19 -4.03
N LYS A 328 -15.92 11.22 -4.21
CA LYS A 328 -16.29 12.63 -3.95
C LYS A 328 -16.95 13.33 -5.12
N LYS A 329 -17.01 12.69 -6.30
CA LYS A 329 -17.53 13.28 -7.54
C LYS A 329 -18.88 12.70 -8.03
N PRO A 330 -19.70 11.95 -7.27
CA PRO A 330 -20.88 11.28 -7.84
C PRO A 330 -21.91 12.27 -8.41
N ASP A 331 -22.03 13.45 -7.80
CA ASP A 331 -23.09 14.42 -8.15
C ASP A 331 -22.67 15.41 -9.26
N ASN A 332 -21.37 15.48 -9.58
CA ASN A 332 -20.83 16.35 -10.63
C ASN A 332 -20.33 15.52 -11.82
N LEU A 333 -21.22 15.32 -12.80
CA LEU A 333 -20.94 14.48 -13.96
C LEU A 333 -19.76 14.93 -14.81
N ALA A 334 -19.61 16.23 -15.05
CA ALA A 334 -18.49 16.73 -15.83
C ALA A 334 -17.18 16.41 -15.11
N ALA A 335 -17.11 16.72 -13.81
CA ALA A 335 -15.93 16.42 -13.01
C ALA A 335 -15.66 14.91 -12.87
N LEU A 336 -16.70 14.07 -12.87
CA LEU A 336 -16.57 12.62 -12.83
C LEU A 336 -16.11 12.07 -14.18
N ALA A 337 -16.66 12.53 -15.30
CA ALA A 337 -16.22 12.15 -16.64
C ALA A 337 -14.76 12.56 -16.89
N ASP A 338 -14.39 13.77 -16.49
CA ASP A 338 -13.02 14.28 -16.55
C ASP A 338 -12.07 13.46 -15.67
N TYR A 339 -12.54 12.99 -14.52
CA TYR A 339 -11.71 12.15 -13.65
C TYR A 339 -11.63 10.70 -14.15
N LEU A 340 -12.70 10.16 -14.73
CA LEU A 340 -12.70 8.84 -15.35
C LEU A 340 -11.69 8.79 -16.50
N SER A 341 -11.51 9.85 -17.29
CA SER A 341 -10.50 9.87 -18.36
C SER A 341 -9.06 9.88 -17.82
N GLN A 342 -8.85 10.27 -16.56
CA GLN A 342 -7.55 10.27 -15.88
C GLN A 342 -7.23 8.94 -15.18
N LEU A 343 -8.23 8.09 -14.92
CA LEU A 343 -8.00 6.78 -14.31
C LEU A 343 -7.30 5.82 -15.28
N VAL A 344 -6.25 5.15 -14.81
CA VAL A 344 -5.45 4.19 -15.58
C VAL A 344 -5.84 2.77 -15.22
N TYR A 345 -6.53 2.08 -16.14
CA TYR A 345 -6.93 0.67 -15.98
C TYR A 345 -6.80 -0.15 -17.25
N THR A 346 -6.82 0.49 -18.41
CA THR A 346 -6.73 -0.16 -19.72
C THR A 346 -5.32 -0.08 -20.27
N TYR A 347 -5.02 -0.94 -21.24
CA TYR A 347 -3.73 -0.95 -21.92
C TYR A 347 -3.46 0.37 -22.66
N ARG A 348 -4.50 0.95 -23.27
CA ARG A 348 -4.40 2.26 -23.93
C ARG A 348 -4.08 3.37 -22.94
N GLU A 349 -4.69 3.37 -21.76
CA GLU A 349 -4.45 4.39 -20.74
C GLU A 349 -3.03 4.30 -20.18
N ILE A 350 -2.53 3.10 -19.88
CA ILE A 350 -1.17 2.96 -19.37
C ILE A 350 -0.12 3.26 -20.45
N GLN A 351 -0.42 3.05 -21.73
CA GLN A 351 0.45 3.50 -22.83
C GLN A 351 0.46 5.02 -22.97
N ASN A 352 -0.73 5.63 -22.96
CA ASN A 352 -0.93 7.08 -23.04
C ASN A 352 -0.52 7.80 -21.75
N TRP A 353 -0.26 7.08 -20.66
CA TRP A 353 0.39 7.63 -19.47
C TRP A 353 1.75 8.27 -19.80
N ARG A 354 2.38 7.89 -20.93
CA ARG A 354 3.56 8.60 -21.46
C ARG A 354 3.26 10.01 -21.97
N ASP A 355 2.04 10.26 -22.43
CA ASP A 355 1.56 11.58 -22.84
C ASP A 355 1.13 12.43 -21.64
N ASP A 356 0.88 11.79 -20.48
CA ASP A 356 0.64 12.44 -19.19
C ASP A 356 1.97 12.88 -18.55
N SER A 357 2.51 13.98 -19.08
CA SER A 357 3.88 14.43 -18.79
C SER A 357 4.20 14.54 -17.30
N TRP A 358 3.24 14.92 -16.46
CA TRP A 358 3.52 15.17 -15.03
C TRP A 358 3.96 13.90 -14.30
N ALA A 359 3.27 12.77 -14.47
CA ALA A 359 3.52 11.55 -13.70
C ALA A 359 4.83 10.89 -14.14
N ALA A 360 5.06 10.86 -15.45
CA ALA A 360 6.28 10.31 -16.02
C ALA A 360 7.50 11.18 -15.70
N GLU A 361 7.40 12.51 -15.82
CA GLU A 361 8.49 13.43 -15.43
C GLU A 361 8.76 13.40 -13.92
N PHE A 362 7.72 13.35 -13.11
CA PHE A 362 7.83 13.21 -11.66
C PHE A 362 8.58 11.92 -11.30
N LEU A 363 8.17 10.78 -11.83
CA LEU A 363 8.87 9.51 -11.60
C LEU A 363 10.32 9.56 -12.07
N ARG A 364 10.58 10.07 -13.28
CA ARG A 364 11.96 10.22 -13.79
C ARG A 364 12.82 11.10 -12.89
N THR A 365 12.25 12.16 -12.34
CA THR A 365 12.95 13.05 -11.40
C THR A 365 13.29 12.32 -10.11
N LEU A 366 12.32 11.59 -9.54
CA LEU A 366 12.55 10.80 -8.34
C LEU A 366 13.60 9.72 -8.56
N LEU A 367 13.52 8.95 -9.65
CA LEU A 367 14.47 7.86 -9.95
C LEU A 367 15.92 8.34 -10.10
N ARG A 368 16.11 9.58 -10.58
CA ARG A 368 17.44 10.18 -10.70
C ARG A 368 17.99 10.73 -9.39
N THR A 369 17.13 10.99 -8.41
CA THR A 369 17.50 11.76 -7.20
C THR A 369 17.33 10.98 -5.90
N ARG A 370 16.61 9.85 -5.92
CA ARG A 370 16.23 9.06 -4.75
C ARG A 370 16.42 7.57 -5.01
N ALA A 371 16.60 6.81 -3.93
CA ALA A 371 16.47 5.36 -3.98
C ALA A 371 15.00 4.94 -3.96
N PHE A 372 14.64 3.97 -4.79
CA PHE A 372 13.29 3.40 -4.80
C PHE A 372 13.22 2.11 -4.00
N VAL A 373 12.20 1.99 -3.16
CA VAL A 373 11.82 0.73 -2.51
C VAL A 373 10.50 0.25 -3.12
N PHE A 374 10.58 -0.72 -4.00
CA PHE A 374 9.42 -1.37 -4.60
C PHE A 374 8.82 -2.36 -3.61
N SER A 375 7.60 -2.12 -3.14
CA SER A 375 6.93 -3.01 -2.19
C SER A 375 5.57 -3.44 -2.72
N GLY A 376 5.40 -4.74 -2.93
CA GLY A 376 4.18 -5.28 -3.53
C GLY A 376 3.94 -4.87 -4.99
N TYR A 377 4.94 -4.28 -5.64
CA TYR A 377 4.89 -3.98 -7.08
C TYR A 377 5.03 -5.28 -7.87
N SER A 378 3.98 -5.64 -8.62
CA SER A 378 4.12 -6.60 -9.70
C SER A 378 4.64 -5.83 -10.91
N THR A 379 5.75 -6.29 -11.45
CA THR A 379 6.34 -5.83 -12.72
C THR A 379 5.46 -6.12 -13.95
N ALA A 380 4.20 -6.50 -13.72
CA ALA A 380 3.17 -6.70 -14.73
C ALA A 380 2.68 -5.38 -15.36
N ASP A 381 3.14 -4.22 -14.86
CA ASP A 381 2.96 -2.94 -15.54
C ASP A 381 4.15 -2.69 -16.48
N PRO A 382 4.03 -2.99 -17.79
CA PRO A 382 5.16 -2.92 -18.71
C PRO A 382 5.67 -1.49 -18.92
N VAL A 383 4.78 -0.48 -18.83
CA VAL A 383 5.16 0.90 -19.11
C VAL A 383 5.93 1.51 -17.94
N LEU A 384 5.49 1.25 -16.71
CA LEU A 384 6.23 1.64 -15.51
C LEU A 384 7.57 0.90 -15.43
N HIS A 385 7.58 -0.41 -15.69
CA HIS A 385 8.81 -1.22 -15.74
C HIS A 385 9.84 -0.65 -16.70
N ASP A 386 9.44 -0.38 -17.94
CA ASP A 386 10.31 0.22 -18.95
C ASP A 386 10.81 1.60 -18.54
N THR A 387 9.98 2.39 -17.83
CA THR A 387 10.38 3.71 -17.33
C THR A 387 11.49 3.58 -16.28
N PHE A 388 11.35 2.67 -15.32
CA PHE A 388 12.40 2.41 -14.31
C PHE A 388 13.71 1.99 -14.98
N ARG A 389 13.64 1.01 -15.88
CA ARG A 389 14.81 0.50 -16.60
C ARG A 389 15.50 1.59 -17.42
N SER A 390 14.73 2.32 -18.22
CA SER A 390 15.27 3.33 -19.15
C SER A 390 15.96 4.49 -18.42
N VAL A 391 15.44 4.93 -17.26
CA VAL A 391 16.07 6.00 -16.48
C VAL A 391 17.41 5.54 -15.90
N TYR A 392 17.49 4.33 -15.36
CA TYR A 392 18.75 3.83 -14.83
C TYR A 392 19.78 3.55 -15.93
N GLU A 393 19.35 3.08 -17.10
CA GLU A 393 20.21 2.97 -18.29
C GLU A 393 20.71 4.34 -18.77
N GLU A 394 19.87 5.38 -18.71
CA GLU A 394 20.29 6.77 -18.98
C GLU A 394 21.37 7.24 -18.00
N MET A 395 21.19 6.98 -16.70
CA MET A 395 22.17 7.31 -15.65
C MET A 395 23.51 6.61 -15.91
N SER A 396 23.46 5.32 -16.28
CA SER A 396 24.66 4.54 -16.62
C SER A 396 25.45 5.15 -17.78
N ARG A 397 24.77 5.59 -18.84
CA ARG A 397 25.41 6.23 -20.01
C ARG A 397 26.09 7.55 -19.66
N LYS A 398 25.58 8.28 -18.66
CA LYS A 398 26.20 9.53 -18.17
C LYS A 398 27.48 9.23 -17.39
N LEU A 399 27.45 8.25 -16.49
CA LEU A 399 28.62 7.84 -15.70
C LEU A 399 29.76 7.24 -16.53
N GLY A 400 29.44 6.51 -17.60
CA GLY A 400 30.46 5.94 -18.51
C GLY A 400 31.35 6.98 -19.21
N ARG A 401 31.02 8.28 -19.11
CA ARG A 401 31.85 9.40 -19.60
C ARG A 401 32.78 9.99 -18.52
N GLU A 402 32.55 9.65 -17.25
CA GLU A 402 33.21 10.19 -16.06
C GLU A 402 33.84 9.05 -15.26
N SER A 403 34.83 8.36 -15.82
CA SER A 403 35.43 7.17 -15.19
C SER A 403 36.30 7.54 -13.97
N SER A 404 35.79 7.25 -12.77
CA SER A 404 36.54 7.17 -11.51
C SER A 404 37.10 5.74 -11.31
N PRO A 405 38.30 5.57 -10.73
CA PRO A 405 39.02 4.29 -10.70
C PRO A 405 38.52 3.22 -9.70
N SER A 406 37.58 3.52 -8.80
CA SER A 406 37.01 2.52 -7.87
C SER A 406 35.68 1.98 -8.40
N ALA A 407 35.61 0.68 -8.70
CA ALA A 407 34.36 0.02 -9.08
C ALA A 407 33.35 0.11 -7.91
N PRO A 408 32.22 0.82 -8.08
CA PRO A 408 31.22 0.94 -7.03
C PRO A 408 30.50 -0.39 -6.80
N ASP A 409 30.07 -0.62 -5.56
CA ASP A 409 29.42 -1.86 -5.10
C ASP A 409 27.94 -1.89 -5.51
N ALA A 410 27.44 -3.03 -6.00
CA ALA A 410 26.04 -3.24 -6.40
C ALA A 410 25.05 -2.98 -5.25
N LYS A 411 25.49 -3.10 -3.98
CA LYS A 411 24.66 -2.71 -2.82
C LYS A 411 24.23 -1.24 -2.86
N ASN A 412 24.99 -0.38 -3.53
CA ASN A 412 24.72 1.06 -3.65
C ASN A 412 23.67 1.38 -4.72
N ALA A 413 23.14 0.38 -5.44
CA ALA A 413 22.09 0.58 -6.43
C ALA A 413 20.90 1.36 -5.81
N PRO A 414 20.35 2.37 -6.49
CA PRO A 414 19.23 3.19 -6.00
C PRO A 414 17.88 2.47 -6.11
N ALA A 415 17.86 1.15 -5.99
CA ALA A 415 16.65 0.35 -6.08
C ALA A 415 16.71 -0.83 -5.10
N TYR A 416 15.59 -1.08 -4.42
CA TYR A 416 15.33 -2.20 -3.54
C TYR A 416 13.99 -2.83 -3.89
N PHE A 417 13.91 -4.15 -3.85
CA PHE A 417 12.65 -4.87 -4.01
C PHE A 417 12.31 -5.60 -2.72
N LEU A 418 11.15 -5.27 -2.18
CA LEU A 418 10.46 -6.03 -1.15
C LEU A 418 9.48 -6.95 -1.89
N ALA A 419 9.86 -8.21 -2.10
CA ALA A 419 9.08 -9.19 -2.87
C ALA A 419 8.73 -10.47 -2.10
N TYR A 420 7.56 -11.04 -2.41
CA TYR A 420 7.15 -12.35 -1.92
C TYR A 420 8.06 -13.46 -2.44
N SER A 421 8.41 -14.39 -1.56
CA SER A 421 9.08 -15.64 -1.95
C SER A 421 8.08 -16.60 -2.59
N GLY A 422 7.77 -16.39 -3.87
CA GLY A 422 7.01 -17.34 -4.68
C GLY A 422 7.92 -18.08 -5.66
N ASP A 423 7.56 -19.32 -6.00
CA ASP A 423 8.20 -20.10 -7.08
C ASP A 423 7.93 -19.55 -8.49
N ASP A 424 7.18 -18.44 -8.62
CA ASP A 424 6.86 -17.81 -9.90
C ASP A 424 8.04 -17.01 -10.43
N ARG A 425 8.99 -17.76 -11.01
CA ARG A 425 10.25 -17.29 -11.60
C ARG A 425 10.08 -16.19 -12.65
N THR A 426 8.89 -16.05 -13.23
CA THR A 426 8.63 -15.02 -14.26
C THR A 426 8.46 -13.62 -13.67
N LYS A 427 7.81 -13.50 -12.50
CA LYS A 427 7.62 -12.22 -11.81
C LYS A 427 8.92 -11.68 -11.20
N GLU A 428 9.84 -12.57 -10.83
CA GLU A 428 11.15 -12.18 -10.32
C GLU A 428 12.05 -11.59 -11.42
N PHE A 429 11.89 -12.01 -12.68
CA PHE A 429 12.76 -11.60 -13.79
C PHE A 429 12.85 -10.09 -13.96
N HIS A 430 11.70 -9.43 -14.09
CA HIS A 430 11.66 -7.97 -14.30
C HIS A 430 12.20 -7.18 -13.09
N ALA A 431 12.01 -7.67 -11.87
CA ALA A 431 12.59 -7.02 -10.69
C ALA A 431 14.13 -7.05 -10.76
N TYR A 432 14.70 -8.18 -11.18
CA TYR A 432 16.13 -8.28 -11.44
C TYR A 432 16.59 -7.40 -12.62
N GLU A 433 15.79 -7.22 -13.67
CA GLU A 433 16.14 -6.29 -14.75
C GLU A 433 16.23 -4.84 -14.27
N VAL A 434 15.30 -4.40 -13.40
CA VAL A 434 15.34 -3.06 -12.80
C VAL A 434 16.56 -2.93 -11.89
N LEU A 435 16.82 -3.92 -11.02
CA LEU A 435 17.99 -3.92 -10.13
C LEU A 435 19.32 -3.93 -10.90
N ALA A 436 19.44 -4.77 -11.92
CA ALA A 436 20.59 -4.81 -12.81
C ALA A 436 20.82 -3.46 -13.48
N SER A 437 19.75 -2.81 -13.92
CA SER A 437 19.84 -1.48 -14.53
C SER A 437 20.21 -0.41 -13.51
N ALA A 438 19.67 -0.46 -12.29
CA ALA A 438 20.02 0.44 -11.19
C ALA A 438 21.50 0.29 -10.77
N SER A 439 22.02 -0.94 -10.70
CA SER A 439 23.44 -1.22 -10.45
C SER A 439 24.34 -0.63 -11.52
N ARG A 440 23.99 -0.81 -12.81
CA ARG A 440 24.67 -0.12 -13.92
C ARG A 440 24.56 1.40 -13.81
N GLY A 441 23.43 1.89 -13.32
CA GLY A 441 23.14 3.30 -13.11
C GLY A 441 24.03 3.97 -12.06
N VAL A 442 24.73 3.19 -11.23
CA VAL A 442 25.77 3.66 -10.31
C VAL A 442 27.18 3.21 -10.71
N GLY A 443 27.35 2.56 -11.87
CA GLY A 443 28.64 2.08 -12.38
C GLY A 443 29.10 0.73 -11.82
N ALA A 444 28.25 0.01 -11.09
CA ALA A 444 28.62 -1.30 -10.55
C ALA A 444 28.70 -2.34 -11.68
N PRO A 445 29.76 -3.17 -11.71
CA PRO A 445 29.88 -4.24 -12.70
C PRO A 445 28.75 -5.26 -12.51
N LEU A 446 28.17 -5.70 -13.63
CA LEU A 446 27.26 -6.84 -13.63
C LEU A 446 28.10 -8.11 -13.62
N ASP A 447 28.20 -8.76 -12.46
CA ASP A 447 28.40 -10.21 -12.49
C ASP A 447 27.12 -10.80 -13.07
N SER A 448 27.22 -11.17 -14.35
CA SER A 448 26.12 -11.55 -15.21
C SER A 448 25.24 -12.62 -14.57
N HIS A 449 23.93 -12.38 -14.55
CA HIS A 449 22.87 -13.37 -14.27
C HIS A 449 22.74 -13.92 -12.85
N ASP A 450 23.48 -13.41 -11.86
CA ASP A 450 23.26 -13.91 -10.51
C ASP A 450 21.90 -13.45 -9.98
N ARG A 451 21.01 -14.42 -9.72
CA ARG A 451 19.61 -14.21 -9.29
C ARG A 451 19.51 -13.85 -7.81
N ASP A 452 20.60 -13.39 -7.23
CA ASP A 452 20.76 -13.05 -5.82
C ASP A 452 21.34 -11.63 -5.69
N HIS A 453 20.64 -10.67 -6.28
CA HIS A 453 20.98 -9.26 -6.10
C HIS A 453 20.82 -8.84 -4.61
N PRO A 454 21.79 -8.13 -4.00
CA PRO A 454 21.76 -7.82 -2.56
C PRO A 454 20.53 -7.01 -2.14
N ASN A 455 20.05 -6.12 -3.02
CA ASN A 455 18.85 -5.30 -2.75
C ASN A 455 17.51 -6.00 -3.10
N TYR A 456 17.51 -7.30 -3.42
CA TYR A 456 16.28 -8.10 -3.58
C TYR A 456 15.93 -8.82 -2.26
N LEU A 457 15.09 -8.18 -1.47
CA LEU A 457 14.72 -8.60 -0.12
C LEU A 457 13.46 -9.49 -0.16
N ARG A 458 13.68 -10.81 -0.01
CA ARG A 458 12.62 -11.83 -0.05
C ARG A 458 11.93 -12.00 1.31
N PHE A 459 10.60 -12.04 1.34
CA PHE A 459 9.79 -12.38 2.53
C PHE A 459 8.73 -13.44 2.25
N ALA A 460 8.26 -14.11 3.31
CA ALA A 460 7.16 -15.06 3.24
C ALA A 460 5.83 -14.34 2.93
N PRO A 461 4.97 -14.91 2.05
CA PRO A 461 3.59 -14.47 1.94
C PRO A 461 2.87 -14.52 3.29
N GLY A 462 2.01 -13.54 3.57
CA GLY A 462 1.28 -13.47 4.85
C GLY A 462 0.42 -14.71 5.13
N TRP A 463 -0.10 -15.33 4.06
CA TRP A 463 -0.89 -16.57 4.07
C TRP A 463 -0.04 -17.84 4.09
N ALA A 464 1.22 -17.78 3.64
CA ALA A 464 2.09 -18.93 3.66
C ALA A 464 2.55 -19.17 5.10
N HIS A 465 2.37 -20.39 5.59
CA HIS A 465 2.91 -20.82 6.87
C HIS A 465 4.43 -21.04 6.80
N SER A 466 5.11 -20.40 5.84
CA SER A 466 6.53 -20.60 5.61
C SER A 466 7.29 -20.27 6.89
N PRO A 467 7.94 -21.27 7.50
CA PRO A 467 8.61 -21.11 8.77
C PRO A 467 9.91 -20.30 8.63
N SER A 468 10.47 -20.22 7.42
CA SER A 468 11.87 -19.84 7.22
C SER A 468 12.13 -18.37 6.89
N ARG A 469 11.09 -17.53 6.80
CA ARG A 469 11.26 -16.11 6.41
C ARG A 469 10.31 -15.19 7.17
N LEU A 470 10.77 -13.95 7.39
CA LEU A 470 9.91 -12.87 7.87
C LEU A 470 8.79 -12.61 6.87
N LYS A 471 7.64 -12.17 7.36
CA LYS A 471 6.55 -11.59 6.56
C LYS A 471 6.87 -10.14 6.18
N LEU A 472 6.11 -9.56 5.25
CA LEU A 472 6.25 -8.15 4.90
C LEU A 472 6.04 -7.21 6.10
N ASP A 473 5.02 -7.46 6.92
CA ASP A 473 4.76 -6.67 8.13
C ASP A 473 5.92 -6.74 9.12
N GLU A 474 6.45 -7.94 9.36
CA GLU A 474 7.60 -8.19 10.20
C GLU A 474 8.86 -7.46 9.68
N THR A 475 9.08 -7.49 8.36
CA THR A 475 10.18 -6.79 7.69
C THR A 475 10.06 -5.27 7.84
N MET A 476 8.86 -4.72 7.65
CA MET A 476 8.60 -3.28 7.78
C MET A 476 8.72 -2.81 9.23
N LEU A 477 8.25 -3.60 10.20
CA LEU A 477 8.43 -3.32 11.63
C LEU A 477 9.91 -3.34 12.03
N TRP A 478 10.66 -4.34 11.55
CA TRP A 478 12.10 -4.40 11.77
C TRP A 478 12.81 -3.20 11.16
N LEU A 479 12.47 -2.82 9.92
CA LEU A 479 13.03 -1.66 9.25
C LEU A 479 12.78 -0.37 10.06
N GLN A 480 11.54 -0.16 10.53
CA GLN A 480 11.18 0.96 11.40
C GLN A 480 12.02 0.95 12.69
N HIS A 481 12.19 -0.22 13.31
CA HIS A 481 12.99 -0.40 14.52
C HIS A 481 14.44 0.02 14.31
N ARG A 482 15.07 -0.44 13.22
CA ARG A 482 16.46 -0.09 12.89
C ARG A 482 16.65 1.41 12.64
N ILE A 483 15.69 2.03 11.96
CA ILE A 483 15.69 3.49 11.75
C ILE A 483 15.61 4.23 13.09
N LEU A 484 14.70 3.83 13.99
CA LEU A 484 14.60 4.47 15.30
C LEU A 484 15.88 4.29 16.12
N ARG A 485 16.50 3.10 16.09
CA ARG A 485 17.78 2.87 16.79
C ARG A 485 18.87 3.84 16.32
N ARG A 486 18.95 4.13 15.03
CA ARG A 486 19.88 5.13 14.49
C ARG A 486 19.59 6.54 15.01
N GLN A 487 18.32 6.96 14.95
CA GLN A 487 17.90 8.25 15.52
C GLN A 487 18.23 8.35 17.02
N GLN A 488 18.10 7.26 17.77
CA GLN A 488 18.47 7.20 19.19
C GLN A 488 19.98 7.24 19.42
N THR A 489 20.78 6.52 18.63
CA THR A 489 22.24 6.59 18.68
C THR A 489 22.72 8.01 18.45
N ASP A 490 22.21 8.68 17.41
CA ASP A 490 22.57 10.07 17.09
C ASP A 490 22.16 11.01 18.23
N ALA A 491 20.93 10.90 18.72
CA ALA A 491 20.42 11.69 19.83
C ALA A 491 21.21 11.49 21.13
N LEU A 492 21.54 10.25 21.49
CA LEU A 492 22.34 9.94 22.67
C LEU A 492 23.76 10.53 22.59
N ARG A 493 24.38 10.49 21.41
CA ARG A 493 25.76 10.96 21.21
C ARG A 493 25.83 12.49 21.15
N HIS A 494 24.86 13.14 20.53
CA HIS A 494 24.91 14.57 20.24
C HIS A 494 24.11 15.44 21.22
N GLU A 495 22.96 14.99 21.70
CA GLU A 495 22.08 15.80 22.56
C GLU A 495 22.26 15.53 24.05
N LEU A 496 22.36 14.26 24.44
CA LEU A 496 22.37 13.89 25.85
C LEU A 496 23.48 14.59 26.65
N PRO A 497 24.72 14.77 26.15
CA PRO A 497 25.75 15.48 26.89
C PRO A 497 25.39 16.92 27.23
N SER A 498 24.75 17.62 26.29
CA SER A 498 24.30 19.00 26.45
C SER A 498 23.15 19.12 27.45
N LEU A 499 22.27 18.11 27.49
CA LEU A 499 21.10 18.09 28.38
C LEU A 499 21.42 17.68 29.82
N ALA A 500 22.31 16.71 30.00
CA ALA A 500 22.62 16.19 31.34
C ALA A 500 23.62 17.07 32.09
N ALA A 501 24.47 17.85 31.41
CA ALA A 501 25.42 18.73 32.09
C ALA A 501 24.75 19.77 33.04
N PRO A 502 23.68 20.48 32.62
CA PRO A 502 22.92 21.34 33.53
C PRO A 502 22.25 20.59 34.69
N LEU A 503 21.73 19.38 34.44
CA LEU A 503 21.02 18.59 35.45
C LEU A 503 21.95 18.03 36.53
N LEU A 504 23.19 17.70 36.15
CA LEU A 504 24.17 17.06 37.03
C LEU A 504 25.20 18.06 37.59
N GLY A 505 25.19 19.31 37.13
CA GLY A 505 26.17 20.33 37.52
C GLY A 505 27.61 20.05 37.07
N ARG A 506 27.83 19.00 36.26
CA ARG A 506 29.14 18.60 35.70
C ARG A 506 28.93 17.86 34.38
N ARG A 507 29.99 17.70 33.58
CA ARG A 507 29.97 16.86 32.38
C ARG A 507 30.33 15.41 32.75
N PRO A 508 29.38 14.45 32.75
CA PRO A 508 29.64 13.08 33.20
C PRO A 508 30.21 12.21 32.07
N ALA A 509 31.43 12.51 31.62
CA ALA A 509 32.03 11.84 30.45
C ALA A 509 32.11 10.30 30.61
N PRO A 510 32.61 9.73 31.73
CA PRO A 510 32.66 8.27 31.90
C PRO A 510 31.29 7.60 31.98
N GLU A 511 30.29 8.27 32.54
CA GLU A 511 28.93 7.73 32.62
C GLU A 511 28.26 7.68 31.24
N PHE A 512 28.48 8.70 30.40
CA PHE A 512 27.99 8.68 29.02
C PHE A 512 28.64 7.61 28.17
N GLU A 513 29.96 7.42 28.26
CA GLU A 513 30.65 6.35 27.53
C GLU A 513 30.09 4.97 27.89
N ARG A 514 29.82 4.72 29.18
CA ARG A 514 29.19 3.48 29.63
C ARG A 514 27.77 3.33 29.10
N LEU A 515 26.98 4.40 29.11
CA LEU A 515 25.61 4.41 28.58
C LEU A 515 25.60 4.15 27.08
N TRP A 516 26.44 4.85 26.31
CA TRP A 516 26.56 4.68 24.86
C TRP A 516 26.98 3.26 24.52
N LYS A 517 28.01 2.75 25.18
CA LYS A 517 28.43 1.36 25.01
C LYS A 517 27.29 0.39 25.30
N ARG A 518 26.55 0.58 26.41
CA ARG A 518 25.41 -0.29 26.73
C ARG A 518 24.30 -0.20 25.68
N PHE A 519 24.04 0.98 25.13
CA PHE A 519 23.07 1.13 24.05
C PHE A 519 23.54 0.47 22.75
N ASP A 520 24.80 0.63 22.38
CA ASP A 520 25.39 -0.02 21.20
C ASP A 520 25.36 -1.55 21.36
N ASP A 521 25.67 -2.06 22.56
CA ASP A 521 25.54 -3.48 22.92
C ASP A 521 24.09 -3.96 22.77
N LEU A 522 23.10 -3.19 23.25
CA LEU A 522 21.68 -3.51 23.07
C LEU A 522 21.29 -3.59 21.57
N VAL A 523 21.68 -2.60 20.76
CA VAL A 523 21.34 -2.56 19.33
C VAL A 523 21.95 -3.74 18.59
N LYS A 524 23.15 -4.17 19.00
CA LYS A 524 23.83 -5.36 18.48
C LYS A 524 23.14 -6.64 18.93
N GLU A 525 22.85 -6.80 20.22
CA GLU A 525 22.10 -7.93 20.79
C GLU A 525 20.76 -8.12 20.07
N GLU A 526 20.03 -7.02 19.84
CA GLU A 526 18.77 -7.04 19.10
C GLU A 526 18.97 -7.49 17.65
N ALA A 527 19.99 -6.99 16.95
CA ALA A 527 20.29 -7.39 15.57
C ALA A 527 20.61 -8.88 15.48
N GLU A 528 21.52 -9.36 16.33
CA GLU A 528 21.94 -10.77 16.38
C GLU A 528 20.75 -11.69 16.70
N SER A 529 19.86 -11.28 17.61
CA SER A 529 18.66 -12.07 17.95
C SER A 529 17.70 -12.26 16.76
N ILE A 530 17.58 -11.26 15.89
CA ILE A 530 16.72 -11.32 14.70
C ILE A 530 17.44 -11.94 13.51
N GLU A 531 18.76 -11.80 13.43
CA GLU A 531 19.58 -12.40 12.38
C GLU A 531 19.48 -13.92 12.37
N VAL A 532 19.43 -14.55 13.55
CA VAL A 532 19.12 -15.99 13.69
C VAL A 532 17.78 -16.35 13.04
N CYS A 533 16.80 -15.43 13.06
CA CYS A 533 15.50 -15.60 12.44
C CYS A 533 15.53 -15.39 10.91
N LEU A 534 16.48 -14.59 10.40
CA LEU A 534 16.62 -14.23 8.98
C LEU A 534 17.49 -15.22 8.18
N ILE A 535 18.48 -15.84 8.84
CA ILE A 535 19.55 -16.59 8.17
C ILE A 535 19.37 -18.10 8.25
N ALA A 536 18.32 -18.70 8.83
CA ALA A 536 18.24 -20.16 8.88
C ALA A 536 17.67 -20.77 7.56
N PRO A 537 18.49 -21.18 6.56
CA PRO A 537 18.01 -21.42 5.20
C PRO A 537 17.97 -22.91 4.82
N SER A 538 18.41 -23.83 5.69
CA SER A 538 18.90 -25.14 5.19
C SER A 538 18.44 -26.36 5.97
N PHE A 539 17.69 -26.20 7.05
CA PHE A 539 17.18 -27.34 7.84
C PHE A 539 15.70 -27.16 8.13
N PRO A 540 14.92 -28.25 8.28
CA PRO A 540 13.55 -28.17 8.76
C PRO A 540 13.56 -27.52 10.15
N ILE A 541 13.31 -26.22 10.19
CA ILE A 541 13.19 -25.48 11.45
C ILE A 541 11.92 -25.98 12.12
N GLN A 542 12.06 -26.43 13.36
CA GLN A 542 10.92 -26.80 14.18
C GLN A 542 9.94 -25.61 14.26
N PRO A 543 8.62 -25.81 14.03
CA PRO A 543 7.63 -24.72 14.10
C PRO A 543 7.69 -23.90 15.40
N THR A 544 8.09 -24.55 16.51
CA THR A 544 8.29 -23.92 17.81
C THR A 544 9.41 -22.89 17.81
N ALA A 545 10.53 -23.14 17.12
CA ALA A 545 11.64 -22.21 17.00
C ALA A 545 11.25 -20.96 16.19
N VAL A 546 10.44 -21.13 15.14
CA VAL A 546 9.90 -20.00 14.36
C VAL A 546 8.92 -19.16 15.16
N ALA A 547 8.04 -19.80 15.91
CA ALA A 547 7.13 -19.10 16.80
C ALA A 547 7.90 -18.32 17.88
N ALA A 548 8.97 -18.88 18.43
CA ALA A 548 9.85 -18.20 19.37
C ALA A 548 10.57 -17.00 18.72
N ALA A 549 11.12 -17.18 17.52
CA ALA A 549 11.74 -16.13 16.72
C ALA A 549 10.78 -14.95 16.43
N ARG A 550 9.54 -15.25 16.03
CA ARG A 550 8.52 -14.21 15.79
C ARG A 550 8.11 -13.49 17.07
N ARG A 551 7.96 -14.21 18.19
CA ARG A 551 7.73 -13.59 19.50
C ARG A 551 8.88 -12.68 19.91
N GLN A 552 10.12 -13.09 19.63
CA GLN A 552 11.30 -12.26 19.90
C GLN A 552 11.30 -11.00 19.03
N LEU A 553 10.99 -11.12 17.74
CA LEU A 553 10.83 -9.96 16.85
C LEU A 553 9.74 -9.01 17.34
N GLU A 554 8.57 -9.55 17.70
CA GLU A 554 7.46 -8.77 18.24
C GLU A 554 7.87 -8.05 19.53
N ALA A 555 8.50 -8.75 20.48
CA ALA A 555 8.97 -8.16 21.73
C ALA A 555 10.03 -7.07 21.50
N THR A 556 10.99 -7.29 20.61
CA THR A 556 12.02 -6.29 20.26
C THR A 556 11.39 -5.07 19.58
N THR A 557 10.55 -5.29 18.57
CA THR A 557 9.94 -4.19 17.80
C THR A 557 8.84 -3.46 18.57
N ALA A 558 8.26 -4.07 19.62
CA ALA A 558 7.27 -3.43 20.49
C ALA A 558 7.82 -2.19 21.21
N TRP A 559 9.12 -2.13 21.48
CA TRP A 559 9.78 -0.92 21.96
C TRP A 559 9.65 0.22 20.96
N SER A 560 10.01 -0.01 19.70
CA SER A 560 10.01 1.00 18.66
C SER A 560 8.63 1.34 18.10
N HIS A 561 7.74 0.35 17.99
CA HIS A 561 6.43 0.56 17.39
C HIS A 561 5.34 0.90 18.41
N GLY A 562 5.55 0.63 19.69
CA GLY A 562 4.58 0.79 20.78
C GLY A 562 5.06 1.76 21.85
N PHE A 563 6.11 1.38 22.59
CA PHE A 563 6.61 2.13 23.75
C PHE A 563 7.08 3.55 23.37
N HIS A 564 8.01 3.69 22.41
CA HIS A 564 8.57 5.00 22.05
C HIS A 564 7.56 5.99 21.49
N PRO A 565 6.65 5.60 20.56
CA PRO A 565 5.56 6.48 20.13
C PRO A 565 4.68 6.93 21.30
N ALA A 566 4.32 6.02 22.21
CA ALA A 566 3.51 6.37 23.38
C ALA A 566 4.24 7.35 24.30
N LEU A 567 5.50 7.08 24.63
CA LEU A 567 6.31 7.94 25.49
C LEU A 567 6.51 9.34 24.90
N ARG A 568 6.81 9.43 23.60
CA ARG A 568 6.95 10.73 22.92
C ARG A 568 5.65 11.52 22.85
N ARG A 569 4.51 10.83 22.80
CA ARG A 569 3.21 11.48 22.97
C ARG A 569 3.06 12.04 24.38
N GLU A 570 3.41 11.30 25.43
CA GLU A 570 3.33 11.80 26.80
C GLU A 570 4.22 13.03 27.03
N TRP A 571 5.41 13.08 26.43
CA TRP A 571 6.24 14.29 26.48
C TRP A 571 5.65 15.46 25.73
N ALA A 572 5.01 15.20 24.59
CA ALA A 572 4.29 16.25 23.87
C ALA A 572 3.16 16.84 24.72
N HIS A 573 2.39 15.99 25.40
CA HIS A 573 1.38 16.42 26.38
C HIS A 573 1.98 17.24 27.51
N ALA A 574 3.03 16.72 28.16
CA ALA A 574 3.69 17.40 29.27
C ALA A 574 4.23 18.77 28.85
N ALA A 575 4.90 18.85 27.70
CA ALA A 575 5.44 20.10 27.18
C ALA A 575 4.34 21.09 26.80
N ALA A 576 3.22 20.62 26.26
CA ALA A 576 2.08 21.45 25.92
C ALA A 576 1.38 21.98 27.19
N PHE A 577 1.23 21.13 28.21
CA PHE A 577 0.69 21.49 29.52
C PHE A 577 1.53 22.55 30.22
N VAL A 578 2.87 22.40 30.23
CA VAL A 578 3.79 23.38 30.82
C VAL A 578 3.68 24.74 30.11
N ARG A 579 3.46 24.76 28.79
CA ARG A 579 3.28 25.99 28.02
C ARG A 579 1.93 26.66 28.28
N ARG A 580 0.87 25.89 28.51
CA ARG A 580 -0.51 26.39 28.68
C ARG A 580 -1.29 25.57 29.72
N PRO A 581 -1.10 25.85 31.02
CA PRO A 581 -1.85 25.17 32.07
C PRO A 581 -3.37 25.33 31.86
N GLY A 582 -4.13 24.22 31.94
CA GLY A 582 -5.60 24.21 31.81
C GLY A 582 -6.16 23.83 30.43
N SER A 583 -5.33 23.69 29.41
CA SER A 583 -5.74 23.38 28.02
C SER A 583 -5.86 21.88 27.70
N PHE A 584 -6.00 20.99 28.70
CA PHE A 584 -5.97 19.53 28.49
C PHE A 584 -7.04 19.03 27.48
N ARG A 585 -8.18 19.74 27.39
CA ARG A 585 -9.24 19.45 26.39
C ARG A 585 -8.85 19.85 24.97
N GLU A 586 -8.00 20.87 24.79
CA GLU A 586 -7.50 21.32 23.49
C GLU A 586 -6.51 20.32 22.87
N PHE A 587 -5.96 19.42 23.69
CA PHE A 587 -5.05 18.36 23.28
C PHE A 587 -5.73 16.99 23.15
N ALA A 588 -7.06 16.93 23.03
CA ALA A 588 -7.78 15.69 22.78
C ALA A 588 -7.25 14.95 21.53
N GLU A 589 -6.79 15.68 20.52
CA GLU A 589 -6.16 15.11 19.31
C GLU A 589 -4.89 14.31 19.61
N LEU A 590 -4.15 14.73 20.64
CA LEU A 590 -2.93 14.05 21.07
C LEU A 590 -3.23 12.79 21.87
N GLN A 591 -4.48 12.53 22.27
CA GLN A 591 -4.84 11.30 23.00
C GLN A 591 -4.92 10.07 22.08
N HIS A 592 -4.71 10.25 20.76
CA HIS A 592 -4.74 9.15 19.82
C HIS A 592 -3.53 8.20 20.01
N PRO A 593 -3.74 6.88 20.11
CA PRO A 593 -2.67 5.93 20.39
C PRO A 593 -1.60 5.85 19.29
N LEU A 594 -1.94 6.22 18.05
CA LEU A 594 -1.00 6.22 16.93
C LEU A 594 -0.36 7.59 16.64
N TRP A 595 -0.86 8.67 17.27
CA TRP A 595 -0.21 9.98 17.20
C TRP A 595 0.98 10.01 18.15
N TYR A 596 2.09 10.61 17.69
CA TYR A 596 3.27 10.87 18.50
C TYR A 596 4.12 12.02 17.92
N TYR A 597 5.06 12.53 18.71
CA TYR A 597 6.01 13.55 18.26
C TYR A 597 7.22 12.90 17.55
N PRO A 598 7.60 13.34 16.33
CA PRO A 598 8.71 12.77 15.57
C PRO A 598 10.04 12.75 16.33
N ALA A 599 10.79 11.66 16.17
CA ALA A 599 12.06 11.45 16.85
C ALA A 599 13.11 12.49 16.45
N GLY A 600 13.19 12.78 15.14
CA GLY A 600 14.19 13.69 14.58
C GLY A 600 13.94 15.17 14.91
N GLU A 601 12.72 15.53 15.30
CA GLU A 601 12.36 16.92 15.62
C GLU A 601 12.61 17.28 17.08
N ARG A 602 12.67 16.29 17.97
CA ARG A 602 13.01 16.43 19.39
C ARG A 602 14.06 15.41 19.76
N PRO A 603 15.32 15.62 19.33
CA PRO A 603 16.38 14.67 19.62
C PRO A 603 16.69 14.63 21.13
N ASP A 604 16.40 15.70 21.88
CA ASP A 604 16.41 15.72 23.34
C ASP A 604 15.49 14.67 23.96
N TRP A 605 14.25 14.63 23.48
CA TRP A 605 13.27 13.63 23.85
C TRP A 605 13.75 12.25 23.45
N THR A 606 14.13 12.07 22.19
CA THR A 606 14.60 10.77 21.67
C THR A 606 15.78 10.19 22.48
N ALA A 607 16.72 11.02 22.93
CA ALA A 607 17.82 10.61 23.81
C ALA A 607 17.32 10.10 25.16
N TRP A 608 16.47 10.87 25.85
CA TRP A 608 15.90 10.46 27.14
C TRP A 608 15.03 9.20 27.04
N SER A 609 14.47 8.94 25.86
CA SER A 609 13.61 7.78 25.57
C SER A 609 14.43 6.52 25.63
N ALA A 610 15.61 6.56 24.99
CA ALA A 610 16.56 5.47 25.00
C ALA A 610 17.13 5.24 26.41
N VAL A 611 17.42 6.31 27.18
CA VAL A 611 17.84 6.19 28.59
C VAL A 611 16.78 5.49 29.43
N LEU A 612 15.51 5.92 29.31
CA LEU A 612 14.41 5.33 30.07
C LEU A 612 14.19 3.85 29.68
N GLU A 613 14.26 3.53 28.38
CA GLU A 613 14.21 2.15 27.93
C GLU A 613 15.32 1.29 28.56
N LEU A 614 16.56 1.75 28.52
CA LEU A 614 17.69 1.02 29.11
C LEU A 614 17.48 0.78 30.61
N ALA A 615 17.01 1.79 31.33
CA ALA A 615 16.70 1.67 32.76
C ALA A 615 15.58 0.65 33.02
N LEU A 616 14.50 0.68 32.23
CA LEU A 616 13.37 -0.26 32.37
C LEU A 616 13.79 -1.70 32.08
N ARG A 617 14.59 -1.92 31.03
CA ARG A 617 15.14 -3.24 30.70
C ARG A 617 16.04 -3.77 31.82
N GLU A 618 16.87 -2.90 32.39
CA GLU A 618 17.75 -3.26 33.50
C GLU A 618 16.96 -3.60 34.78
N LEU A 619 15.94 -2.81 35.10
CA LEU A 619 15.05 -3.10 36.23
C LEU A 619 14.34 -4.44 36.07
N ALA A 620 13.84 -4.75 34.87
CA ALA A 620 13.21 -6.03 34.62
C ALA A 620 14.22 -7.21 34.68
N ARG A 621 15.45 -7.00 34.19
CA ARG A 621 16.54 -7.98 34.34
C ARG A 621 16.85 -8.27 35.82
N LEU A 622 16.90 -7.23 36.65
CA LEU A 622 17.10 -7.36 38.09
C LEU A 622 15.92 -8.07 38.75
N ALA A 623 14.67 -7.72 38.43
CA ALA A 623 13.48 -8.37 38.98
C ALA A 623 13.46 -9.88 38.64
N CYS A 624 13.79 -10.26 37.40
CA CYS A 624 13.95 -11.66 37.02
C CYS A 624 15.03 -12.38 37.83
N ALA A 625 16.16 -11.73 38.12
CA ALA A 625 17.23 -12.31 38.93
C ALA A 625 16.83 -12.51 40.41
N HIS A 626 15.90 -11.70 40.93
CA HIS A 626 15.37 -11.82 42.29
C HIS A 626 14.18 -12.79 42.40
N GLY A 627 13.72 -13.38 41.29
CA GLY A 627 12.59 -14.31 41.26
C GLY A 627 11.21 -13.64 41.18
N ASP A 628 11.14 -12.32 40.98
CA ASP A 628 9.90 -11.55 40.98
C ASP A 628 9.12 -11.62 39.65
N GLY A 629 9.61 -12.36 38.65
CA GLY A 629 8.84 -12.76 37.46
C GLY A 629 8.25 -11.60 36.63
N ILE A 630 8.92 -10.45 36.53
CA ILE A 630 8.44 -9.33 35.70
C ILE A 630 8.91 -9.54 34.25
N ASP A 631 7.98 -9.82 33.33
CA ASP A 631 8.26 -9.80 31.89
C ASP A 631 8.59 -8.36 31.44
N ALA A 632 9.83 -8.17 30.99
CA ALA A 632 10.37 -6.88 30.55
C ALA A 632 9.80 -6.39 29.22
N SER A 633 9.16 -7.28 28.46
CA SER A 633 8.70 -6.97 27.12
C SER A 633 7.51 -6.02 27.23
N PRO A 634 7.54 -4.83 26.61
CA PRO A 634 6.37 -3.99 26.55
C PRO A 634 5.31 -4.83 25.84
N ARG A 635 4.26 -5.19 26.56
CA ARG A 635 3.10 -5.80 25.92
C ARG A 635 2.69 -4.83 24.82
N PRO A 636 2.50 -5.30 23.57
CA PRO A 636 2.00 -4.41 22.53
C PRO A 636 0.80 -3.69 23.14
N ALA A 637 0.80 -2.35 23.09
CA ALA A 637 -0.36 -1.57 23.50
C ALA A 637 -1.54 -2.28 22.90
N SER A 638 -2.40 -2.87 23.75
CA SER A 638 -3.31 -3.93 23.33
C SER A 638 -3.91 -3.49 22.01
N ALA A 639 -3.83 -4.35 20.98
CA ALA A 639 -4.64 -4.15 19.79
C ALA A 639 -5.99 -3.64 20.30
N PRO A 640 -6.52 -2.51 19.79
CA PRO A 640 -7.80 -2.01 20.26
C PRO A 640 -8.71 -3.23 20.36
N PRO A 641 -9.30 -3.48 21.54
CA PRO A 641 -9.79 -4.80 21.92
C PRO A 641 -10.50 -5.44 20.73
N PRO A 642 -10.21 -6.71 20.37
CA PRO A 642 -11.00 -7.38 19.35
C PRO A 642 -12.47 -7.21 19.75
N ALA A 643 -13.27 -6.88 18.75
CA ALA A 643 -14.66 -6.44 18.87
C ALA A 643 -15.45 -7.18 19.97
#